data_AF-A0A0N4U6R8-F1
#
_entry.id   AF-A0A0N4U6R8-F1
#
_cell.length_a   1.000
_cell.length_b   1.000
_cell.length_c   1.000
_cell.angle_alpha   90.00
_cell.angle_beta   90.00
_cell.angle_gamma   90.00
#
_symmetry.space_group_name_H-M   'P 1'
#
loop_
_entity.id
_entity.type
_entity.pdbx_description
1 polymer ?
#
loop_
_entity_poly.entity_id
_entity_poly.type
_entity_poly.pdbx_seq_one_letter_code
_entity_poly.pdbx_strand_id
1 'polypeptide(L)'
;MDIIAFTVSLMLSALSVIQVNADDCKELSFSSLTVEFDSIYVLRRIAVISPLTVYHVFIEISDDQRIRSQLRSSNGSPLVIYSSLTPSAAEWLNLDELARRIYVTPVYELNNNLNNPLIMINACKYDTPVSYFDDKLFTVDTYKAGIASMYENDLDIIFRTFENGIFLFSMADQGDLLIAQIVGGKIHVIFDFGSLSPLIISGGIALNDGEWHRMKWVHQFDSVLLFIDGVMMNSTIPTGLYRKLDFDIKIHIAGRPPDDISTGIETTYHGCLAKVTLNNVDLLAKLPEDYKRDCQIPRPQLMTISKGGYVSIPFSFLPFSIEFRLLQEKSTVLLLSDNQNDTLLYIALDDFGHLTLFVDQANIKQVAYPAIRVCDGSWHTMSLMIWGARLHIDVDSLTVLWLEGAMVKTIAKKLATFHLSAVGCYRSATVFFRSVDIVGNVSLDLCEYREKCVPNPCENGAICKQTLLNDFQCKCEKGYYGRLCHASSNVHSCEEYLAKNTKIVSKNVTIDMDGGHQLEPASVLCSRINENDHAANIVKTTLFHDMSMSGIVITGSVDPGTIRKSLKYGLNGDQLDRFIEGFDDCEQYMRYECRGGANLMTYGLEKRPSSWYGTRKGQHGLQWAEAPPYSRLCSCALNSSCIHDRMCNCDSGEDAVDDGYNRYPQLLPVMNLYLGGTTQKSSINVTIGSLTCSHRSKRILKMFYFSSRFPTPVFDALTFLDKDFRLTGSQPFTSTIFDVSMQLKFSYSKMTVFTWESNNGQRWFQLYVAGGKFIGQVVNGGKVFEVETKNSWNDNVWHSVYWEVNEYEMILIVDDEKISRELRILPPHVYNWIIGSRTLRGYSGYAGMIRNVYLCGKELILASIVRNIHGNALSGVEIGEKGACKPDFCLNGGLCIDYYDSFKCDCNNTPFIGSKYVGMLVPLGSQLSIPWQHPGQIASCFRIAIQTFSSNFSIIHSHALFADSEFNLTVNADGYLELSVFDGFVFERQATCPLHKLNENKIADIKFCANKTGFHLLNVNDSIIADFTGCITRLQIGSGFPLKEPSSSRLSYKGDIRFGSCPFEQQLLEPQPEDDDNLESDEESEIRIHIVTHGRTSLMILTPIIGIVGGCAIILLILTIICWIRSRPDGVYKTNENVAAYSSSNRSEEPLVNNFNKEYFC
;
A
#
# COMPACT_ATOMS: atom_id res chain seq x y z
N MET A 1 -37.58 -41.51 46.10
CA MET A 1 -37.32 -40.12 45.62
C MET A 1 -37.99 -39.85 44.27
N ASP A 2 -38.82 -40.78 43.79
CA ASP A 2 -39.09 -41.03 42.37
C ASP A 2 -40.28 -40.22 41.82
N ILE A 3 -40.92 -39.42 42.68
CA ILE A 3 -42.05 -38.56 42.34
C ILE A 3 -41.59 -37.24 41.68
N ILE A 4 -40.36 -36.79 41.97
CA ILE A 4 -39.82 -35.53 41.44
C ILE A 4 -39.36 -35.67 39.97
N ALA A 5 -39.02 -36.89 39.53
CA ALA A 5 -38.62 -37.16 38.14
C ALA A 5 -39.78 -36.95 37.14
N PHE A 6 -41.02 -37.18 37.54
CA PHE A 6 -42.19 -37.07 36.65
C PHE A 6 -42.63 -35.63 36.38
N THR A 7 -42.39 -34.69 37.30
CA THR A 7 -42.83 -33.29 37.15
C THR A 7 -41.92 -32.45 36.25
N VAL A 8 -40.63 -32.80 36.14
CA VAL A 8 -39.68 -32.05 35.29
C VAL A 8 -39.87 -32.37 33.81
N SER A 9 -40.25 -33.61 33.47
CA SER A 9 -40.41 -34.03 32.07
C SER A 9 -41.65 -33.44 31.37
N LEU A 10 -42.63 -32.89 32.10
CA LEU A 10 -43.83 -32.28 31.51
C LEU A 10 -43.65 -30.78 31.19
N MET A 11 -42.84 -30.05 31.98
CA MET A 11 -42.66 -28.61 31.79
C MET A 11 -41.71 -28.23 30.64
N LEU A 12 -40.89 -29.18 30.16
CA LEU A 12 -40.01 -28.98 29.01
C LEU A 12 -40.69 -29.22 27.64
N SER A 13 -41.96 -29.66 27.61
CA SER A 13 -42.73 -29.82 26.35
C SER A 13 -43.67 -28.64 26.03
N ALA A 14 -43.69 -27.59 26.85
CA ALA A 14 -44.54 -26.41 26.67
C ALA A 14 -43.79 -25.18 26.11
N LEU A 15 -42.47 -25.28 25.94
CA LEU A 15 -41.74 -24.39 25.04
C LEU A 15 -42.04 -24.85 23.61
N SER A 16 -43.14 -24.32 23.06
CA SER A 16 -43.22 -24.15 21.61
C SER A 16 -42.03 -23.29 21.21
N VAL A 17 -40.95 -23.95 20.77
CA VAL A 17 -39.97 -23.31 19.90
C VAL A 17 -40.80 -22.68 18.80
N ILE A 18 -40.84 -21.35 18.78
CA ILE A 18 -41.29 -20.64 17.60
C ILE A 18 -40.28 -21.08 16.55
N GLN A 19 -40.68 -22.03 15.70
CA GLN A 19 -40.08 -22.20 14.40
C GLN A 19 -40.34 -20.89 13.67
N VAL A 20 -39.47 -19.91 13.91
CA VAL A 20 -39.01 -19.05 12.83
C VAL A 20 -38.62 -20.05 11.77
N ASN A 21 -39.42 -20.12 10.71
CA ASN A 21 -39.10 -20.98 9.58
C ASN A 21 -37.68 -20.60 9.19
N ALA A 22 -36.73 -21.52 9.40
CA ALA A 22 -35.48 -21.42 8.70
C ALA A 22 -35.89 -21.51 7.23
N ASP A 23 -35.78 -20.38 6.51
CA ASP A 23 -36.19 -20.30 5.12
C ASP A 23 -35.65 -21.53 4.39
N ASP A 24 -36.50 -22.15 3.56
CA ASP A 24 -36.23 -23.42 2.87
C ASP A 24 -35.25 -23.17 1.69
N CYS A 25 -34.07 -22.63 2.02
CA CYS A 25 -33.02 -22.23 1.12
C CYS A 25 -32.39 -23.47 0.48
N LYS A 26 -32.27 -23.45 -0.84
CA LYS A 26 -31.82 -24.61 -1.63
C LYS A 26 -30.51 -24.30 -2.31
N GLU A 27 -29.65 -25.31 -2.35
CA GLU A 27 -28.50 -25.31 -3.24
C GLU A 27 -28.95 -25.65 -4.65
N LEU A 28 -28.64 -24.76 -5.58
CA LEU A 28 -29.00 -24.82 -7.00
C LEU A 28 -27.71 -24.74 -7.83
N SER A 29 -27.66 -25.48 -8.93
CA SER A 29 -26.49 -25.56 -9.79
C SER A 29 -26.87 -25.39 -11.27
N PHE A 30 -26.21 -24.47 -11.97
CA PHE A 30 -26.53 -24.11 -13.35
C PHE A 30 -25.27 -24.12 -14.22
N SER A 31 -25.34 -24.69 -15.42
CA SER A 31 -24.24 -24.74 -16.39
C SER A 31 -24.41 -23.67 -17.48
N SER A 32 -24.47 -22.41 -17.07
CA SER A 32 -24.80 -21.24 -17.91
C SER A 32 -24.15 -19.98 -17.35
N LEU A 33 -23.94 -18.94 -18.18
CA LEU A 33 -23.55 -17.59 -17.72
C LEU A 33 -24.75 -16.76 -17.22
N THR A 34 -25.97 -17.24 -17.47
CA THR A 34 -27.23 -16.62 -17.03
C THR A 34 -28.06 -17.65 -16.29
N VAL A 35 -28.50 -17.30 -15.08
CA VAL A 35 -29.43 -18.06 -14.26
C VAL A 35 -30.75 -17.31 -14.25
N GLU A 36 -31.85 -18.02 -14.49
CA GLU A 36 -33.20 -17.49 -14.40
C GLU A 36 -34.01 -18.35 -13.44
N PHE A 37 -34.68 -17.69 -12.49
CA PHE A 37 -35.55 -18.31 -11.49
C PHE A 37 -37.03 -18.16 -11.89
N ASP A 38 -37.86 -19.06 -11.36
CA ASP A 38 -39.33 -19.05 -11.56
C ASP A 38 -40.02 -17.88 -10.85
N SER A 39 -39.38 -17.35 -9.81
CA SER A 39 -39.85 -16.28 -8.94
C SER A 39 -38.67 -15.45 -8.42
N ILE A 40 -38.89 -14.50 -7.51
CA ILE A 40 -37.79 -13.76 -6.87
C ILE A 40 -37.20 -14.62 -5.75
N TYR A 41 -35.87 -14.62 -5.61
CA TYR A 41 -35.15 -15.30 -4.54
C TYR A 41 -34.22 -14.34 -3.81
N VAL A 42 -34.03 -14.56 -2.51
CA VAL A 42 -32.92 -14.01 -1.73
C VAL A 42 -31.68 -14.89 -1.97
N LEU A 43 -30.65 -14.33 -2.59
CA LEU A 43 -29.36 -14.98 -2.76
C LEU A 43 -28.57 -14.91 -1.46
N ARG A 44 -28.13 -16.07 -0.93
CA ARG A 44 -27.36 -16.18 0.32
C ARG A 44 -25.87 -16.42 0.09
N ARG A 45 -25.52 -17.24 -0.90
CA ARG A 45 -24.13 -17.40 -1.36
C ARG A 45 -24.06 -17.88 -2.80
N ILE A 46 -22.97 -17.54 -3.48
CA ILE A 46 -22.68 -17.94 -4.86
C ILE A 46 -21.22 -18.36 -5.02
N ALA A 47 -20.95 -19.35 -5.86
CA ALA A 47 -19.61 -19.78 -6.27
C ALA A 47 -19.61 -20.17 -7.75
N VAL A 48 -18.44 -20.14 -8.40
CA VAL A 48 -18.31 -20.48 -9.82
C VAL A 48 -17.17 -21.47 -10.04
N ILE A 49 -17.45 -22.57 -10.72
CA ILE A 49 -16.48 -23.60 -11.11
C ILE A 49 -16.22 -23.51 -12.61
N SER A 50 -14.98 -23.15 -12.97
CA SER A 50 -14.51 -23.04 -14.35
C SER A 50 -12.97 -22.99 -14.37
N PRO A 51 -12.31 -23.03 -15.55
CA PRO A 51 -10.92 -22.59 -15.68
C PRO A 51 -10.72 -21.20 -15.07
N LEU A 52 -9.52 -20.95 -14.53
CA LEU A 52 -9.19 -19.75 -13.76
C LEU A 52 -9.51 -18.46 -14.53
N THR A 53 -10.48 -17.72 -14.02
CA THR A 53 -10.96 -16.43 -14.53
C THR A 53 -11.64 -15.67 -13.39
N VAL A 54 -12.07 -14.44 -13.67
CA VAL A 54 -12.86 -13.63 -12.73
C VAL A 54 -14.17 -13.25 -13.39
N TYR A 55 -15.24 -13.22 -12.62
CA TYR A 55 -16.58 -12.85 -13.07
C TYR A 55 -17.13 -11.67 -12.28
N HIS A 56 -17.74 -10.71 -12.96
CA HIS A 56 -18.68 -9.77 -12.35
C HIS A 56 -20.05 -10.42 -12.20
N VAL A 57 -20.78 -10.04 -11.15
CA VAL A 57 -22.14 -10.47 -10.88
C VAL A 57 -23.10 -9.31 -11.11
N PHE A 58 -24.12 -9.54 -11.93
CA PHE A 58 -25.24 -8.64 -12.10
C PHE A 58 -26.55 -9.37 -11.80
N ILE A 59 -27.56 -8.63 -11.36
CA ILE A 59 -28.90 -9.15 -11.07
C ILE A 59 -29.99 -8.33 -11.77
N GLU A 60 -31.09 -9.00 -12.09
CA GLU A 60 -32.37 -8.39 -12.47
C GLU A 60 -33.46 -8.84 -11.48
N ILE A 61 -34.31 -7.91 -11.04
CA ILE A 61 -35.41 -8.17 -10.09
C ILE A 61 -36.73 -8.40 -10.84
N SER A 62 -36.95 -7.66 -11.94
CA SER A 62 -38.18 -7.72 -12.74
C SER A 62 -37.87 -7.86 -14.24
N ASP A 63 -38.82 -8.45 -14.99
CA ASP A 63 -38.66 -8.72 -16.44
C ASP A 63 -38.52 -7.46 -17.31
N ASP A 64 -38.94 -6.32 -16.78
CA ASP A 64 -39.04 -5.06 -17.51
C ASP A 64 -37.80 -4.14 -17.37
N GLN A 65 -36.80 -4.60 -16.61
CA GLN A 65 -35.53 -3.89 -16.35
C GLN A 65 -34.67 -3.77 -17.63
N ARG A 66 -34.22 -2.56 -17.99
CA ARG A 66 -33.34 -2.34 -19.16
C ARG A 66 -31.87 -2.50 -18.80
N ILE A 67 -31.49 -2.14 -17.58
CA ILE A 67 -30.10 -2.10 -17.14
C ILE A 67 -29.91 -3.10 -16.00
N ARG A 68 -29.07 -4.11 -16.24
CA ARG A 68 -28.66 -5.08 -15.21
C ARG A 68 -27.95 -4.34 -14.07
N SER A 69 -28.45 -4.49 -12.85
CA SER A 69 -27.81 -3.90 -11.68
C SER A 69 -26.54 -4.68 -11.34
N GLN A 70 -25.42 -3.97 -11.17
CA GLN A 70 -24.12 -4.57 -10.86
C GLN A 70 -23.93 -4.62 -9.35
N LEU A 71 -23.67 -5.81 -8.79
CA LEU A 71 -23.37 -5.92 -7.38
C LEU A 71 -22.03 -5.23 -7.05
N ARG A 72 -21.94 -4.63 -5.87
CA ARG A 72 -20.76 -3.89 -5.39
C ARG A 72 -20.43 -4.28 -3.96
N SER A 73 -19.18 -4.05 -3.58
CA SER A 73 -18.76 -4.11 -2.18
C SER A 73 -19.06 -2.78 -1.47
N SER A 74 -18.92 -2.75 -0.14
CA SER A 74 -19.14 -1.55 0.68
C SER A 74 -18.23 -0.37 0.33
N ASN A 75 -17.08 -0.59 -0.32
CA ASN A 75 -16.18 0.48 -0.78
C ASN A 75 -16.50 1.00 -2.19
N GLY A 76 -17.53 0.46 -2.85
CA GLY A 76 -17.94 0.86 -4.20
C GLY A 76 -17.37 0.01 -5.34
N SER A 77 -16.35 -0.82 -5.08
CA SER A 77 -15.77 -1.71 -6.09
C SER A 77 -16.79 -2.70 -6.65
N PRO A 78 -16.68 -3.12 -7.92
CA PRO A 78 -17.46 -4.21 -8.47
C PRO A 78 -17.29 -5.48 -7.62
N LEU A 79 -18.41 -6.15 -7.30
CA LEU A 79 -18.35 -7.46 -6.67
C LEU A 79 -17.83 -8.49 -7.69
N VAL A 80 -16.91 -9.35 -7.24
CA VAL A 80 -16.21 -10.30 -8.11
C VAL A 80 -16.18 -11.71 -7.53
N ILE A 81 -16.43 -12.70 -8.39
CA ILE A 81 -16.26 -14.12 -8.08
C ILE A 81 -15.04 -14.64 -8.84
N TYR A 82 -14.10 -15.22 -8.11
CA TYR A 82 -12.98 -15.96 -8.68
C TYR A 82 -13.41 -17.40 -8.96
N SER A 83 -13.18 -17.88 -10.17
CA SER A 83 -13.51 -19.27 -10.48
C SER A 83 -12.53 -20.24 -9.82
N SER A 84 -13.06 -21.39 -9.40
CA SER A 84 -12.28 -22.49 -8.84
C SER A 84 -12.28 -23.68 -9.78
N LEU A 85 -11.16 -24.41 -9.84
CA LEU A 85 -11.02 -25.57 -10.74
C LEU A 85 -11.84 -26.81 -10.29
N THR A 86 -12.22 -26.87 -9.01
CA THR A 86 -12.98 -28.00 -8.44
C THR A 86 -14.00 -27.48 -7.42
N PRO A 87 -15.18 -28.13 -7.26
CA PRO A 87 -16.17 -27.76 -6.25
C PRO A 87 -15.63 -27.79 -4.81
N SER A 88 -14.68 -28.67 -4.51
CA SER A 88 -14.02 -28.75 -3.19
C SER A 88 -13.11 -27.56 -2.86
N ALA A 89 -12.71 -26.78 -3.86
CA ALA A 89 -11.88 -25.59 -3.71
C ALA A 89 -12.67 -24.28 -3.90
N ALA A 90 -14.01 -24.37 -3.97
CA ALA A 90 -14.89 -23.24 -4.26
C ALA A 90 -14.79 -22.12 -3.22
N GLU A 91 -14.32 -20.95 -3.64
CA GLU A 91 -14.48 -19.72 -2.85
C GLU A 91 -15.95 -19.26 -2.93
N TRP A 92 -16.73 -19.55 -1.88
CA TRP A 92 -18.11 -19.07 -1.75
C TRP A 92 -18.12 -17.59 -1.36
N LEU A 93 -18.88 -16.82 -2.12
CA LEU A 93 -19.17 -15.42 -1.85
C LEU A 93 -20.55 -15.29 -1.21
N ASN A 94 -20.60 -14.77 0.02
CA ASN A 94 -21.86 -14.53 0.74
C ASN A 94 -22.57 -13.29 0.16
N LEU A 95 -23.90 -13.35 0.10
CA LEU A 95 -24.80 -12.33 -0.45
C LEU A 95 -26.04 -12.17 0.45
N ASP A 96 -26.77 -11.07 0.25
CA ASP A 96 -28.13 -10.86 0.76
C ASP A 96 -28.92 -10.03 -0.26
N GLU A 97 -29.11 -10.55 -1.48
CA GLU A 97 -29.66 -9.79 -2.62
C GLU A 97 -30.92 -10.42 -3.18
N LEU A 98 -31.92 -9.62 -3.55
CA LEU A 98 -33.09 -10.10 -4.29
C LEU A 98 -32.77 -10.23 -5.78
N ALA A 99 -32.97 -11.40 -6.36
CA ALA A 99 -32.80 -11.62 -7.80
C ALA A 99 -33.84 -12.58 -8.37
N ARG A 100 -34.27 -12.28 -9.60
CA ARG A 100 -35.01 -13.22 -10.48
C ARG A 100 -34.14 -13.72 -11.62
N ARG A 101 -33.18 -12.92 -12.10
CA ARG A 101 -32.06 -13.41 -12.93
C ARG A 101 -30.72 -12.98 -12.37
N ILE A 102 -29.71 -13.82 -12.61
CA ILE A 102 -28.31 -13.54 -12.32
C ILE A 102 -27.51 -13.66 -13.62
N TYR A 103 -26.65 -12.70 -13.89
CA TYR A 103 -25.69 -12.74 -14.97
C TYR A 103 -24.28 -12.76 -14.38
N VAL A 104 -23.51 -13.78 -14.75
CA VAL A 104 -22.13 -13.97 -14.32
C VAL A 104 -21.27 -13.74 -15.57
N THR A 105 -20.74 -12.53 -15.72
CA THR A 105 -20.02 -12.12 -16.94
C THR A 105 -18.52 -12.11 -16.71
N PRO A 106 -17.70 -12.75 -17.55
CA PRO A 106 -16.26 -12.79 -17.34
C PRO A 106 -15.65 -11.38 -17.48
N VAL A 107 -14.81 -11.00 -16.52
CA VAL A 107 -14.09 -9.70 -16.51
C VAL A 107 -13.06 -9.64 -17.65
N TYR A 108 -12.47 -10.79 -17.96
CA TYR A 108 -11.48 -10.96 -19.01
C TYR A 108 -12.04 -11.81 -20.15
N GLU A 109 -11.73 -11.43 -21.39
CA GLU A 109 -12.12 -12.21 -22.57
C GLU A 109 -11.68 -13.67 -22.43
N LEU A 110 -12.67 -14.57 -22.45
CA LEU A 110 -12.47 -16.02 -22.48
C LEU A 110 -12.07 -16.42 -23.89
N ASN A 111 -11.07 -17.29 -24.03
CA ASN A 111 -10.79 -17.93 -25.31
C ASN A 111 -12.04 -18.75 -25.74
N ASN A 112 -12.44 -18.65 -27.01
CA ASN A 112 -13.69 -19.18 -27.59
C ASN A 112 -14.02 -20.68 -27.37
N ASN A 113 -13.12 -21.46 -26.74
CA ASN A 113 -13.23 -22.90 -26.57
C ASN A 113 -13.59 -23.34 -25.13
N LEU A 114 -14.07 -22.44 -24.26
CA LEU A 114 -14.53 -22.82 -22.92
C LEU A 114 -15.96 -23.36 -22.91
N ASN A 115 -16.17 -24.44 -22.16
CA ASN A 115 -17.50 -24.85 -21.72
C ASN A 115 -18.12 -23.77 -20.82
N ASN A 116 -19.45 -23.72 -20.76
CA ASN A 116 -20.16 -22.88 -19.79
C ASN A 116 -19.67 -23.17 -18.36
N PRO A 117 -19.52 -22.15 -17.50
CA PRO A 117 -19.17 -22.36 -16.10
C PRO A 117 -20.31 -23.05 -15.35
N LEU A 118 -19.95 -23.80 -14.30
CA LEU A 118 -20.90 -24.32 -13.33
C LEU A 118 -21.05 -23.28 -12.21
N ILE A 119 -22.17 -22.57 -12.19
CA ILE A 119 -22.55 -21.65 -11.12
C ILE A 119 -23.27 -22.46 -10.03
N MET A 120 -22.82 -22.32 -8.79
CA MET A 120 -23.43 -22.91 -7.59
C MET A 120 -23.99 -21.78 -6.72
N ILE A 121 -25.26 -21.88 -6.31
CA ILE A 121 -25.98 -20.83 -5.57
C ILE A 121 -26.70 -21.48 -4.40
N ASN A 122 -26.65 -20.87 -3.21
CA ASN A 122 -27.65 -21.11 -2.17
C ASN A 122 -28.62 -19.93 -2.16
N ALA A 123 -29.91 -20.19 -2.36
CA ALA A 123 -30.93 -19.16 -2.45
C ALA A 123 -32.24 -19.60 -1.78
N CYS A 124 -32.92 -18.64 -1.18
CA CYS A 124 -34.19 -18.81 -0.48
C CYS A 124 -35.29 -18.15 -1.31
N LYS A 125 -36.45 -18.78 -1.49
CA LYS A 125 -37.55 -18.18 -2.24
C LYS A 125 -38.08 -16.94 -1.49
N TYR A 126 -38.38 -15.87 -2.22
CA TYR A 126 -38.96 -14.65 -1.67
C TYR A 126 -40.42 -14.51 -2.13
N ASP A 127 -41.36 -14.79 -1.22
CA ASP A 127 -42.79 -14.87 -1.56
C ASP A 127 -43.51 -13.51 -1.61
N THR A 128 -42.85 -12.42 -1.19
CA THR A 128 -43.43 -11.07 -1.21
C THR A 128 -43.38 -10.47 -2.63
N PRO A 129 -44.53 -10.11 -3.24
CA PRO A 129 -44.55 -9.58 -4.60
C PRO A 129 -44.14 -8.11 -4.65
N VAL A 130 -43.46 -7.74 -5.75
CA VAL A 130 -43.20 -6.33 -6.08
C VAL A 130 -44.52 -5.59 -6.23
N SER A 131 -44.67 -4.47 -5.52
CA SER A 131 -45.94 -3.73 -5.45
C SER A 131 -45.77 -2.29 -5.95
N TYR A 132 -46.74 -1.84 -6.75
CA TYR A 132 -46.84 -0.46 -7.24
C TYR A 132 -47.63 0.44 -6.28
N PHE A 133 -47.08 1.63 -6.02
CA PHE A 133 -47.67 2.69 -5.21
C PHE A 133 -47.91 3.93 -6.08
N ASP A 134 -49.12 4.46 -5.94
CA ASP A 134 -49.72 5.50 -6.77
C ASP A 134 -50.36 6.50 -5.79
N ASP A 135 -49.49 7.19 -5.06
CA ASP A 135 -49.78 8.15 -3.98
C ASP A 135 -50.67 7.65 -2.83
N LYS A 136 -50.65 6.33 -2.59
CA LYS A 136 -51.44 5.66 -1.54
C LYS A 136 -50.56 5.04 -0.47
N LEU A 137 -50.59 5.63 0.71
CA LEU A 137 -49.98 5.05 1.90
C LEU A 137 -50.72 3.79 2.37
N PHE A 138 -50.00 2.92 3.07
CA PHE A 138 -50.60 1.92 3.96
C PHE A 138 -49.95 2.00 5.35
N THR A 139 -50.57 1.35 6.34
CA THR A 139 -50.12 1.39 7.74
C THR A 139 -49.92 -0.01 8.27
N VAL A 140 -48.78 -0.24 8.91
CA VAL A 140 -48.42 -1.48 9.60
C VAL A 140 -48.51 -1.27 11.11
N ASP A 141 -49.23 -2.18 11.77
CA ASP A 141 -49.31 -2.28 13.24
C ASP A 141 -48.04 -2.97 13.75
N THR A 142 -47.22 -2.25 14.51
CA THR A 142 -45.86 -2.70 14.88
C THR A 142 -45.87 -3.94 15.78
N TYR A 143 -46.78 -3.99 16.74
CA TYR A 143 -46.99 -5.16 17.61
C TYR A 143 -47.42 -6.40 16.82
N LYS A 144 -48.34 -6.27 15.85
CA LYS A 144 -48.75 -7.39 14.99
C LYS A 144 -47.68 -7.80 13.97
N ALA A 145 -46.82 -6.86 13.58
CA ALA A 145 -45.68 -7.16 12.71
C ALA A 145 -44.55 -7.88 13.46
N GLY A 146 -44.48 -7.75 14.79
CA GLY A 146 -43.40 -8.28 15.62
C GLY A 146 -42.20 -7.35 15.72
N ILE A 147 -42.37 -6.07 15.37
CA ILE A 147 -41.32 -5.05 15.48
C ILE A 147 -41.19 -4.68 16.96
N ALA A 148 -39.97 -4.78 17.48
CA ALA A 148 -39.62 -4.40 18.84
C ALA A 148 -38.53 -3.33 18.82
N SER A 149 -38.51 -2.51 19.86
CA SER A 149 -37.53 -1.45 20.06
C SER A 149 -36.15 -2.01 20.37
N MET A 150 -35.12 -1.64 19.59
CA MET A 150 -33.79 -2.25 19.65
C MET A 150 -32.66 -1.21 19.66
N TYR A 151 -31.50 -1.61 20.20
CA TYR A 151 -30.22 -0.88 20.14
C TYR A 151 -29.45 -1.12 18.83
N GLU A 152 -29.91 -2.06 18.04
CA GLU A 152 -29.42 -2.37 16.70
C GLU A 152 -30.65 -2.43 15.80
N ASN A 153 -30.67 -1.66 14.71
CA ASN A 153 -31.81 -1.61 13.79
C ASN A 153 -31.32 -1.64 12.35
N ASP A 154 -32.04 -2.32 11.47
CA ASP A 154 -31.76 -2.33 10.03
C ASP A 154 -33.01 -2.03 9.22
N LEU A 155 -32.99 -0.97 8.42
CA LEU A 155 -34.04 -0.60 7.47
C LEU A 155 -33.49 -0.78 6.07
N ASP A 156 -34.07 -1.70 5.30
CA ASP A 156 -33.61 -2.09 3.98
C ASP A 156 -34.77 -2.05 2.97
N ILE A 157 -34.65 -1.17 1.98
CA ILE A 157 -35.71 -0.84 1.03
C ILE A 157 -35.16 -0.95 -0.39
N ILE A 158 -35.84 -1.74 -1.22
CA ILE A 158 -35.54 -1.86 -2.65
C ILE A 158 -36.68 -1.21 -3.42
N PHE A 159 -36.38 -0.16 -4.19
CA PHE A 159 -37.34 0.75 -4.79
C PHE A 159 -36.97 1.13 -6.22
N ARG A 160 -37.94 1.66 -6.98
CA ARG A 160 -37.71 2.37 -8.24
C ARG A 160 -38.73 3.50 -8.44
N THR A 161 -38.28 4.67 -8.88
CA THR A 161 -39.15 5.85 -9.14
C THR A 161 -38.47 6.82 -10.13
N PHE A 162 -39.24 7.78 -10.66
CA PHE A 162 -38.74 8.96 -11.37
C PHE A 162 -38.82 10.25 -10.54
N GLU A 163 -39.51 10.21 -9.40
CA GLU A 163 -39.98 11.37 -8.65
C GLU A 163 -39.40 11.39 -7.22
N ASN A 164 -39.70 12.45 -6.46
CA ASN A 164 -39.50 12.45 -5.02
C ASN A 164 -40.56 11.58 -4.33
N GLY A 165 -40.33 11.17 -3.09
CA GLY A 165 -41.37 10.54 -2.27
C GLY A 165 -40.85 9.93 -0.97
N ILE A 166 -41.79 9.53 -0.12
CA ILE A 166 -41.49 8.97 1.21
C ILE A 166 -41.74 7.46 1.27
N PHE A 167 -40.72 6.69 1.64
CA PHE A 167 -40.80 5.24 1.75
C PHE A 167 -41.42 4.80 3.07
N LEU A 168 -40.94 5.37 4.18
CA LEU A 168 -41.32 5.01 5.54
C LEU A 168 -41.42 6.27 6.41
N PHE A 169 -42.46 6.32 7.24
CA PHE A 169 -42.69 7.34 8.26
C PHE A 169 -43.09 6.68 9.58
N SER A 170 -42.29 6.90 10.62
CA SER A 170 -42.54 6.49 12.00
C SER A 170 -42.13 7.63 12.93
N MET A 171 -43.03 8.04 13.83
CA MET A 171 -42.79 9.08 14.81
C MET A 171 -43.52 8.70 16.09
N ALA A 172 -42.79 8.38 17.15
CA ALA A 172 -43.35 7.96 18.42
C ALA A 172 -43.56 9.15 19.37
N ASP A 173 -44.54 9.04 20.27
CA ASP A 173 -44.85 10.07 21.28
C ASP A 173 -43.66 10.46 22.19
N GLN A 174 -42.63 9.60 22.28
CA GLN A 174 -41.43 9.82 23.11
C GLN A 174 -40.36 10.67 22.42
N GLY A 175 -40.57 11.05 21.15
CA GLY A 175 -39.61 11.83 20.35
C GLY A 175 -38.71 11.00 19.44
N ASP A 176 -38.81 9.67 19.48
CA ASP A 176 -38.19 8.79 18.50
C ASP A 176 -38.78 9.00 17.10
N LEU A 177 -37.90 9.04 16.11
CA LEU A 177 -38.22 9.36 14.74
C LEU A 177 -37.47 8.42 13.81
N LEU A 178 -38.14 7.91 12.79
CA LEU A 178 -37.51 7.28 11.64
C LEU A 178 -38.33 7.59 10.38
N ILE A 179 -37.76 8.39 9.50
CA ILE A 179 -38.31 8.76 8.19
C ILE A 179 -37.27 8.41 7.14
N ALA A 180 -37.66 7.68 6.10
CA ALA A 180 -36.82 7.43 4.93
C ALA A 180 -37.53 7.94 3.67
N GLN A 181 -36.88 8.82 2.91
CA GLN A 181 -37.43 9.45 1.71
C GLN A 181 -36.37 9.63 0.62
N ILE A 182 -36.82 9.82 -0.62
CA ILE A 182 -36.03 10.24 -1.77
C ILE A 182 -36.42 11.66 -2.18
N VAL A 183 -35.43 12.56 -2.26
CA VAL A 183 -35.62 13.97 -2.64
C VAL A 183 -34.49 14.35 -3.60
N GLY A 184 -34.82 14.89 -4.78
CA GLY A 184 -33.83 15.27 -5.79
C GLY A 184 -32.95 14.10 -6.26
N GLY A 185 -33.48 12.87 -6.24
CA GLY A 185 -32.73 11.66 -6.57
C GLY A 185 -31.70 11.23 -5.50
N LYS A 186 -31.78 11.75 -4.27
CA LYS A 186 -30.89 11.39 -3.14
C LYS A 186 -31.73 10.83 -2.00
N ILE A 187 -31.21 9.83 -1.28
CA ILE A 187 -31.86 9.33 -0.06
C ILE A 187 -31.57 10.28 1.09
N HIS A 188 -32.61 10.57 1.86
CA HIS A 188 -32.54 11.23 3.15
C HIS A 188 -33.22 10.34 4.18
N VAL A 189 -32.48 9.93 5.21
CA VAL A 189 -33.02 9.26 6.39
C VAL A 189 -32.93 10.24 7.56
N ILE A 190 -34.08 10.64 8.09
CA ILE A 190 -34.21 11.51 9.26
C ILE A 190 -34.50 10.60 10.45
N PHE A 191 -33.71 10.70 11.51
CA PHE A 191 -33.87 9.84 12.68
C PHE A 191 -33.57 10.55 14.00
N ASP A 192 -34.22 10.09 15.06
CA ASP A 192 -33.97 10.48 16.45
C ASP A 192 -34.28 9.27 17.35
N PHE A 193 -33.54 9.15 18.46
CA PHE A 193 -33.69 8.11 19.47
C PHE A 193 -34.23 8.70 20.79
N GLY A 194 -35.22 9.61 20.70
CA GLY A 194 -35.78 10.31 21.86
C GLY A 194 -34.94 11.47 22.41
N SER A 195 -34.00 12.02 21.63
CA SER A 195 -33.19 13.18 22.03
C SER A 195 -33.84 14.55 21.79
N LEU A 196 -34.91 14.58 20.97
CA LEU A 196 -35.53 15.80 20.43
C LEU A 196 -34.55 16.67 19.60
N SER A 197 -33.55 16.02 18.99
CA SER A 197 -32.55 16.61 18.11
C SER A 197 -32.34 15.72 16.86
N PRO A 198 -33.30 15.71 15.92
CA PRO A 198 -33.28 14.80 14.79
C PRO A 198 -32.06 15.04 13.89
N LEU A 199 -31.38 13.95 13.53
CA LEU A 199 -30.28 13.92 12.60
C LEU A 199 -30.76 13.53 11.21
N ILE A 200 -30.05 13.99 10.18
CA ILE A 200 -30.29 13.62 8.79
C ILE A 200 -29.02 12.98 8.24
N ILE A 201 -29.09 11.71 7.85
CA ILE A 201 -28.05 11.05 7.06
C ILE A 201 -28.54 10.97 5.61
N SER A 202 -27.68 11.36 4.66
CA SER A 202 -28.04 11.46 3.24
C SER A 202 -27.00 10.79 2.35
N GLY A 203 -27.43 10.22 1.22
CA GLY A 203 -26.55 9.47 0.32
C GLY A 203 -27.17 9.10 -1.02
N GLY A 204 -26.31 8.68 -1.94
CA GLY A 204 -26.67 8.38 -3.33
C GLY A 204 -26.89 9.62 -4.19
N ILE A 205 -27.18 9.41 -5.48
CA ILE A 205 -27.40 10.49 -6.46
C ILE A 205 -28.15 9.98 -7.70
N ALA A 206 -29.08 10.78 -8.22
CA ALA A 206 -29.91 10.46 -9.38
C ALA A 206 -30.66 9.11 -9.30
N LEU A 207 -30.99 8.65 -8.08
CA LEU A 207 -31.70 7.39 -7.80
C LEU A 207 -33.18 7.41 -8.23
N ASN A 208 -33.60 8.49 -8.88
CA ASN A 208 -34.91 8.68 -9.49
C ASN A 208 -34.81 8.51 -11.03
N ASP A 209 -34.03 7.53 -11.49
CA ASP A 209 -33.81 7.23 -12.91
C ASP A 209 -34.74 6.13 -13.48
N GLY A 210 -35.61 5.56 -12.64
CA GLY A 210 -36.56 4.50 -12.98
C GLY A 210 -36.01 3.07 -12.90
N GLU A 211 -34.71 2.88 -12.62
CA GLU A 211 -34.11 1.57 -12.39
C GLU A 211 -34.24 1.17 -10.90
N TRP A 212 -33.90 -0.08 -10.59
CA TRP A 212 -33.95 -0.62 -9.23
C TRP A 212 -32.74 -0.18 -8.39
N HIS A 213 -33.02 0.46 -7.26
CA HIS A 213 -32.03 0.84 -6.25
C HIS A 213 -32.34 0.21 -4.90
N ARG A 214 -31.30 0.00 -4.08
CA ARG A 214 -31.39 -0.47 -2.70
C ARG A 214 -30.83 0.58 -1.76
N MET A 215 -31.62 1.03 -0.79
CA MET A 215 -31.09 1.75 0.37
C MET A 215 -31.10 0.83 1.58
N LYS A 216 -30.02 0.84 2.36
CA LYS A 216 -29.94 0.16 3.65
C LYS A 216 -29.38 1.10 4.71
N TRP A 217 -30.20 1.43 5.70
CA TRP A 217 -29.83 2.18 6.89
C TRP A 217 -29.57 1.20 8.03
N VAL A 218 -28.41 1.30 8.66
CA VAL A 218 -27.96 0.39 9.73
C VAL A 218 -27.59 1.23 10.94
N HIS A 219 -28.26 0.99 12.05
CA HIS A 219 -27.94 1.54 13.36
C HIS A 219 -27.33 0.43 14.22
N GLN A 220 -26.14 0.69 14.75
CA GLN A 220 -25.40 -0.18 15.66
C GLN A 220 -24.90 0.68 16.83
N PHE A 221 -25.72 0.79 17.87
CA PHE A 221 -25.43 1.51 19.12
C PHE A 221 -24.91 2.96 18.89
N ASP A 222 -23.60 3.19 18.93
CA ASP A 222 -23.00 4.52 18.72
C ASP A 222 -22.77 4.89 17.23
N SER A 223 -23.20 4.06 16.28
CA SER A 223 -22.97 4.29 14.84
C SER A 223 -24.24 4.16 14.01
N VAL A 224 -24.38 5.03 13.01
CA VAL A 224 -25.43 5.00 11.99
C VAL A 224 -24.79 5.08 10.61
N LEU A 225 -25.07 4.10 9.77
CA LEU A 225 -24.50 3.92 8.44
C LEU A 225 -25.62 3.96 7.38
N LEU A 226 -25.37 4.63 6.26
CA LEU A 226 -26.26 4.61 5.09
C LEU A 226 -25.54 3.98 3.90
N PHE A 227 -26.08 2.86 3.43
CA PHE A 227 -25.64 2.17 2.22
C PHE A 227 -26.63 2.41 1.08
N ILE A 228 -26.12 2.61 -0.14
CA ILE A 228 -26.88 2.71 -1.39
C ILE A 228 -26.26 1.73 -2.39
N ASP A 229 -27.06 0.84 -2.97
CA ASP A 229 -26.65 -0.20 -3.92
C ASP A 229 -25.44 -1.03 -3.41
N GLY A 230 -25.44 -1.32 -2.10
CA GLY A 230 -24.38 -2.03 -1.38
C GLY A 230 -23.19 -1.17 -0.94
N VAL A 231 -23.05 0.07 -1.45
CA VAL A 231 -21.94 0.99 -1.19
C VAL A 231 -22.21 1.84 0.05
N MET A 232 -21.25 1.95 0.96
CA MET A 232 -21.36 2.84 2.13
C MET A 232 -21.19 4.28 1.66
N MET A 233 -22.27 5.08 1.77
CA MET A 233 -22.30 6.46 1.27
C MET A 233 -22.01 7.49 2.35
N ASN A 234 -22.37 7.19 3.60
CA ASN A 234 -22.28 8.13 4.71
C ASN A 234 -22.30 7.38 6.05
N SER A 235 -21.71 7.97 7.09
CA SER A 235 -21.73 7.47 8.46
C SER A 235 -21.82 8.63 9.46
N THR A 236 -22.57 8.45 10.54
CA THR A 236 -22.77 9.46 11.59
C THR A 236 -22.83 8.80 12.98
N ILE A 237 -22.58 9.58 14.03
CA ILE A 237 -22.73 9.18 15.43
C ILE A 237 -24.00 9.84 15.97
N PRO A 238 -24.90 9.12 16.69
CA PRO A 238 -26.11 9.70 17.26
C PRO A 238 -25.85 10.80 18.30
N THR A 239 -26.74 11.79 18.35
CA THR A 239 -26.77 12.84 19.37
C THR A 239 -27.35 12.33 20.70
N GLY A 240 -27.00 13.02 21.80
CA GLY A 240 -27.52 12.68 23.14
C GLY A 240 -26.96 11.38 23.72
N LEU A 241 -27.63 10.86 24.76
CA LEU A 241 -27.26 9.63 25.49
C LEU A 241 -28.17 8.43 25.17
N TYR A 242 -29.30 8.66 24.49
CA TYR A 242 -30.23 7.60 24.11
C TYR A 242 -29.74 6.87 22.86
N ARG A 243 -29.99 5.56 22.82
CA ARG A 243 -29.40 4.60 21.86
C ARG A 243 -30.37 3.50 21.41
N LYS A 244 -31.61 3.57 21.86
CA LYS A 244 -32.66 2.60 21.57
C LYS A 244 -33.68 3.32 20.72
N LEU A 245 -34.02 2.76 19.57
CA LEU A 245 -35.10 3.29 18.75
C LEU A 245 -36.41 2.66 19.24
N ASP A 246 -37.30 3.48 19.78
CA ASP A 246 -38.67 3.08 20.08
C ASP A 246 -39.60 3.46 18.92
N PHE A 247 -40.43 2.51 18.48
CA PHE A 247 -41.35 2.71 17.35
C PHE A 247 -42.75 3.09 17.83
N ASP A 248 -43.49 3.84 17.01
CA ASP A 248 -44.92 4.05 17.26
C ASP A 248 -45.70 2.72 17.12
N ILE A 249 -46.95 2.71 17.59
CA ILE A 249 -47.93 1.65 17.34
C ILE A 249 -48.15 1.44 15.83
N LYS A 250 -47.95 2.48 15.01
CA LYS A 250 -48.17 2.49 13.56
C LYS A 250 -46.97 3.03 12.79
N ILE A 251 -46.50 2.23 11.83
CA ILE A 251 -45.56 2.68 10.80
C ILE A 251 -46.34 2.91 9.50
N HIS A 252 -46.12 4.05 8.86
CA HIS A 252 -46.70 4.39 7.57
C HIS A 252 -45.69 4.13 6.46
N ILE A 253 -46.13 3.49 5.37
CA ILE A 253 -45.30 3.12 4.22
C ILE A 253 -45.90 3.75 2.96
N ALA A 254 -45.05 4.21 2.04
CA ALA A 254 -45.40 4.88 0.77
C ALA A 254 -46.22 6.19 0.93
N GLY A 255 -46.14 6.81 2.10
CA GLY A 255 -46.79 8.08 2.42
C GLY A 255 -46.89 8.28 3.93
N ARG A 256 -47.41 9.44 4.35
CA ARG A 256 -47.55 9.82 5.77
C ARG A 256 -48.91 10.46 6.06
N PRO A 257 -49.36 10.53 7.33
CA PRO A 257 -50.55 11.28 7.69
C PRO A 257 -50.44 12.76 7.27
N PRO A 258 -51.54 13.43 6.88
CA PRO A 258 -51.52 14.85 6.59
C PRO A 258 -51.24 15.66 7.86
N ASP A 259 -50.31 16.61 7.77
CA ASP A 259 -50.02 17.61 8.78
C ASP A 259 -49.77 19.00 8.15
N ASP A 260 -49.76 20.05 8.98
CA ASP A 260 -49.56 21.44 8.53
C ASP A 260 -48.10 21.92 8.69
N ILE A 261 -47.19 21.11 9.27
CA ILE A 261 -45.96 21.61 9.92
C ILE A 261 -44.66 21.07 9.31
N SER A 262 -44.64 19.88 8.70
CA SER A 262 -43.37 19.24 8.31
C SER A 262 -42.83 19.71 6.95
N THR A 263 -42.23 20.91 6.90
CA THR A 263 -41.51 21.39 5.72
C THR A 263 -40.31 20.50 5.38
N GLY A 264 -40.19 20.05 4.13
CA GLY A 264 -39.06 19.22 3.66
C GLY A 264 -39.23 17.70 3.86
N ILE A 265 -40.43 17.25 4.25
CA ILE A 265 -40.80 15.83 4.29
C ILE A 265 -41.89 15.56 3.25
N GLU A 266 -41.60 14.67 2.30
CA GLU A 266 -42.50 14.29 1.21
C GLU A 266 -43.78 13.64 1.75
N THR A 267 -44.91 13.81 1.05
CA THR A 267 -46.23 13.40 1.56
C THR A 267 -46.64 11.98 1.13
N THR A 268 -46.26 11.59 -0.09
CA THR A 268 -46.66 10.35 -0.74
C THR A 268 -45.46 9.72 -1.46
N TYR A 269 -45.66 8.57 -2.10
CA TYR A 269 -44.67 7.94 -2.96
C TYR A 269 -45.34 7.38 -4.22
N HIS A 270 -44.79 7.78 -5.38
CA HIS A 270 -45.13 7.23 -6.68
C HIS A 270 -43.97 6.36 -7.18
N GLY A 271 -44.22 5.06 -7.41
CA GLY A 271 -43.16 4.12 -7.81
C GLY A 271 -43.45 2.69 -7.38
N CYS A 272 -42.43 1.83 -7.39
CA CYS A 272 -42.57 0.45 -6.92
C CYS A 272 -41.59 0.10 -5.81
N LEU A 273 -42.05 -0.75 -4.89
CA LEU A 273 -41.23 -1.33 -3.83
C LEU A 273 -41.17 -2.86 -4.05
N ALA A 274 -39.96 -3.41 -4.01
CA ALA A 274 -39.70 -4.86 -4.04
C ALA A 274 -39.35 -5.42 -2.65
N LYS A 275 -38.79 -4.58 -1.77
CA LYS A 275 -38.46 -4.93 -0.38
C LYS A 275 -38.70 -3.71 0.50
N VAL A 276 -39.30 -3.94 1.68
CA VAL A 276 -39.35 -2.98 2.79
C VAL A 276 -39.22 -3.79 4.07
N THR A 277 -37.98 -4.02 4.52
CA THR A 277 -37.71 -4.78 5.76
C THR A 277 -37.18 -3.87 6.85
N LEU A 278 -37.71 -4.01 8.06
CA LEU A 278 -37.24 -3.34 9.26
C LEU A 278 -36.95 -4.38 10.35
N ASN A 279 -35.72 -4.47 10.83
CA ASN A 279 -35.26 -5.43 11.83
C ASN A 279 -35.60 -6.89 11.43
N ASN A 280 -35.29 -7.24 10.17
CA ASN A 280 -35.70 -8.47 9.47
C ASN A 280 -37.22 -8.73 9.30
N VAL A 281 -38.11 -7.82 9.74
CA VAL A 281 -39.55 -7.93 9.51
C VAL A 281 -39.90 -7.34 8.14
N ASP A 282 -40.42 -8.17 7.22
CA ASP A 282 -40.96 -7.70 5.94
C ASP A 282 -42.30 -6.98 6.16
N LEU A 283 -42.29 -5.66 5.96
CA LEU A 283 -43.44 -4.77 6.08
C LEU A 283 -44.29 -4.79 4.79
N LEU A 284 -43.68 -5.06 3.64
CA LEU A 284 -44.37 -5.19 2.36
C LEU A 284 -45.21 -6.47 2.30
N ALA A 285 -44.76 -7.54 2.96
CA ALA A 285 -45.56 -8.76 3.20
C ALA A 285 -46.86 -8.51 4.00
N LYS A 286 -46.99 -7.36 4.69
CA LYS A 286 -48.22 -6.98 5.42
C LYS A 286 -49.21 -6.17 4.56
N LEU A 287 -48.88 -5.89 3.30
CA LEU A 287 -49.76 -5.16 2.38
C LEU A 287 -51.04 -5.97 2.08
N PRO A 288 -52.26 -5.41 2.28
CA PRO A 288 -53.51 -6.09 1.95
C PRO A 288 -53.60 -6.41 0.44
N GLU A 289 -54.24 -7.53 0.09
CA GLU A 289 -54.37 -7.95 -1.32
C GLU A 289 -55.01 -6.88 -2.21
N ASP A 290 -55.99 -6.12 -1.72
CA ASP A 290 -56.66 -5.02 -2.45
C ASP A 290 -55.72 -3.88 -2.88
N TYR A 291 -54.55 -3.76 -2.24
CA TYR A 291 -53.54 -2.76 -2.54
C TYR A 291 -52.42 -3.29 -3.45
N LYS A 292 -52.32 -4.60 -3.65
CA LYS A 292 -51.30 -5.19 -4.52
C LYS A 292 -51.61 -4.87 -5.98
N ARG A 293 -50.61 -4.30 -6.66
CA ARG A 293 -50.67 -3.88 -8.06
C ARG A 293 -49.36 -4.23 -8.74
N ASP A 294 -49.44 -4.77 -9.95
CA ASP A 294 -48.28 -5.03 -10.78
C ASP A 294 -47.51 -3.72 -11.07
N CYS A 295 -46.19 -3.85 -11.11
CA CYS A 295 -45.28 -2.72 -11.14
C CYS A 295 -45.23 -2.01 -12.51
N GLN A 296 -46.08 -1.00 -12.71
CA GLN A 296 -46.22 -0.24 -13.95
C GLN A 296 -45.94 1.25 -13.73
N ILE A 297 -44.74 1.72 -14.10
CA ILE A 297 -44.37 3.14 -14.03
C ILE A 297 -44.28 3.71 -15.46
N PRO A 298 -44.90 4.87 -15.76
CA PRO A 298 -44.72 5.56 -17.03
C PRO A 298 -43.24 5.86 -17.30
N ARG A 299 -42.72 5.50 -18.48
CA ARG A 299 -41.30 5.66 -18.81
C ARG A 299 -41.09 6.86 -19.74
N PRO A 300 -40.24 7.85 -19.38
CA PRO A 300 -39.84 8.90 -20.30
C PRO A 300 -38.92 8.35 -21.39
N GLN A 301 -38.86 9.01 -22.54
CA GLN A 301 -37.82 8.73 -23.53
C GLN A 301 -36.50 9.31 -23.04
N LEU A 302 -35.42 8.54 -23.24
CA LEU A 302 -34.05 8.90 -22.87
C LEU A 302 -33.21 9.14 -24.13
N MET A 303 -32.22 10.02 -24.02
CA MET A 303 -31.11 10.13 -24.96
C MET A 303 -29.84 10.60 -24.24
N THR A 304 -28.67 10.31 -24.80
CA THR A 304 -27.39 10.87 -24.37
C THR A 304 -26.76 11.63 -25.52
N ILE A 305 -26.46 12.92 -25.30
CA ILE A 305 -25.65 13.72 -26.21
C ILE A 305 -24.19 13.56 -25.79
N SER A 306 -23.39 12.97 -26.69
CA SER A 306 -21.94 12.82 -26.52
C SER A 306 -21.20 14.01 -27.13
N LYS A 307 -19.89 14.13 -26.87
CA LYS A 307 -19.09 15.26 -27.38
C LYS A 307 -19.15 15.35 -28.90
N GLY A 308 -19.54 16.52 -29.42
CA GLY A 308 -19.74 16.76 -30.85
C GLY A 308 -21.11 16.34 -31.39
N GLY A 309 -22.02 15.84 -30.53
CA GLY A 309 -23.43 15.65 -30.86
C GLY A 309 -24.26 16.91 -30.59
N TYR A 310 -25.35 17.09 -31.33
CA TYR A 310 -26.46 17.97 -30.99
C TYR A 310 -27.78 17.49 -31.60
N VAL A 311 -28.89 18.01 -31.10
CA VAL A 311 -30.25 17.56 -31.41
C VAL A 311 -31.16 18.76 -31.68
N SER A 312 -31.85 18.78 -32.81
CA SER A 312 -32.66 19.92 -33.30
C SER A 312 -34.17 19.58 -33.25
N ILE A 313 -34.87 20.01 -32.20
CA ILE A 313 -36.29 19.76 -31.95
C ILE A 313 -37.14 20.88 -32.59
N PRO A 314 -37.98 20.58 -33.60
CA PRO A 314 -38.92 21.55 -34.13
C PRO A 314 -39.91 22.04 -33.06
N PHE A 315 -40.18 23.35 -33.06
CA PHE A 315 -41.16 23.95 -32.16
C PHE A 315 -42.55 23.34 -32.38
N SER A 316 -43.21 22.93 -31.29
CA SER A 316 -44.53 22.31 -31.31
C SER A 316 -45.50 22.99 -30.35
N PHE A 317 -45.16 23.10 -29.06
CA PHE A 317 -45.96 23.77 -28.04
C PHE A 317 -45.09 24.37 -26.93
N LEU A 318 -45.72 25.13 -26.03
CA LEU A 318 -45.17 25.57 -24.75
C LEU A 318 -46.10 25.10 -23.62
N PRO A 319 -45.59 24.76 -22.41
CA PRO A 319 -44.17 24.78 -22.01
C PRO A 319 -43.32 23.78 -22.81
N PHE A 320 -42.09 24.19 -23.13
CA PHE A 320 -41.06 23.24 -23.55
C PHE A 320 -40.37 22.73 -22.29
N SER A 321 -40.69 21.49 -21.91
CA SER A 321 -40.18 20.87 -20.67
C SER A 321 -39.30 19.67 -20.98
N ILE A 322 -38.10 19.67 -20.41
CA ILE A 322 -37.10 18.62 -20.55
C ILE A 322 -36.35 18.42 -19.24
N GLU A 323 -35.94 17.20 -18.98
CA GLU A 323 -35.09 16.87 -17.84
C GLU A 323 -33.69 16.50 -18.34
N PHE A 324 -32.66 16.85 -17.60
CA PHE A 324 -31.27 16.58 -18.00
C PHE A 324 -30.34 16.28 -16.82
N ARG A 325 -29.22 15.63 -17.15
CA ARG A 325 -28.10 15.31 -16.26
C ARG A 325 -26.80 15.56 -17.04
N LEU A 326 -26.14 16.69 -16.77
CA LEU A 326 -25.10 17.24 -17.63
C LEU A 326 -23.69 17.12 -17.06
N LEU A 327 -22.72 16.93 -17.94
CA LEU A 327 -21.29 16.99 -17.63
C LEU A 327 -20.87 18.45 -17.39
N GLN A 328 -19.98 18.69 -16.43
CA GLN A 328 -19.46 20.04 -16.15
C GLN A 328 -18.42 20.48 -17.20
N GLU A 329 -18.91 20.81 -18.39
CA GLU A 329 -18.16 21.44 -19.47
C GLU A 329 -18.91 22.68 -19.97
N LYS A 330 -18.21 23.81 -20.09
CA LYS A 330 -18.76 25.07 -20.60
C LYS A 330 -19.32 24.87 -22.01
N SER A 331 -20.64 24.90 -22.12
CA SER A 331 -21.37 24.50 -23.33
C SER A 331 -22.72 25.20 -23.39
N THR A 332 -23.30 25.27 -24.60
CA THR A 332 -24.69 25.69 -24.78
C THR A 332 -25.61 24.53 -24.42
N VAL A 333 -26.55 24.74 -23.51
CA VAL A 333 -27.53 23.72 -23.11
C VAL A 333 -28.71 23.71 -24.06
N LEU A 334 -29.30 24.90 -24.26
CA LEU A 334 -30.49 25.10 -25.07
C LEU A 334 -30.32 26.37 -25.93
N LEU A 335 -30.43 26.26 -27.24
CA LEU A 335 -30.44 27.38 -28.17
C LEU A 335 -31.79 27.43 -28.91
N LEU A 336 -32.36 28.63 -29.02
CA LEU A 336 -33.59 28.88 -29.76
C LEU A 336 -33.23 29.56 -31.08
N SER A 337 -33.60 28.96 -32.21
CA SER A 337 -33.40 29.54 -33.54
C SER A 337 -34.72 29.86 -34.24
N ASP A 338 -34.65 30.75 -35.24
CA ASP A 338 -35.73 30.95 -36.19
C ASP A 338 -35.60 30.05 -37.44
N ASN A 339 -36.53 30.21 -38.39
CA ASN A 339 -36.59 29.45 -39.65
C ASN A 339 -35.36 29.63 -40.56
N GLN A 340 -34.47 30.59 -40.30
CA GLN A 340 -33.21 30.80 -41.03
C GLN A 340 -32.01 30.20 -40.28
N ASN A 341 -32.24 29.51 -39.15
CA ASN A 341 -31.25 29.07 -38.17
C ASN A 341 -30.49 30.22 -37.47
N ASP A 342 -31.01 31.45 -37.53
CA ASP A 342 -30.46 32.55 -36.75
C ASP A 342 -30.80 32.39 -35.25
N THR A 343 -29.80 32.57 -34.39
CA THR A 343 -29.97 32.52 -32.93
C THR A 343 -30.87 33.65 -32.43
N LEU A 344 -31.93 33.29 -31.73
CA LEU A 344 -32.83 34.22 -31.03
C LEU A 344 -32.35 34.47 -29.60
N LEU A 345 -32.04 33.38 -28.89
CA LEU A 345 -31.42 33.37 -27.56
C LEU A 345 -30.78 32.01 -27.31
N TYR A 346 -29.91 31.91 -26.32
CA TYR A 346 -29.39 30.63 -25.83
C TYR A 346 -29.13 30.66 -24.32
N ILE A 347 -29.17 29.48 -23.72
CA ILE A 347 -28.81 29.20 -22.33
C ILE A 347 -27.51 28.40 -22.36
N ALA A 348 -26.47 28.87 -21.67
CA ALA A 348 -25.19 28.19 -21.56
C ALA A 348 -24.79 27.94 -20.11
N LEU A 349 -23.98 26.90 -19.90
CA LEU A 349 -23.32 26.60 -18.64
C LEU A 349 -22.08 27.47 -18.44
N ASP A 350 -21.91 28.00 -17.22
CA ASP A 350 -20.65 28.59 -16.77
C ASP A 350 -19.66 27.54 -16.23
N ASP A 351 -18.46 27.99 -15.84
CA ASP A 351 -17.40 27.09 -15.35
C ASP A 351 -17.73 26.46 -13.97
N PHE A 352 -18.72 26.99 -13.25
CA PHE A 352 -19.19 26.48 -11.96
C PHE A 352 -20.38 25.51 -12.07
N GLY A 353 -21.05 25.49 -13.23
CA GLY A 353 -22.23 24.68 -13.52
C GLY A 353 -23.57 25.41 -13.35
N HIS A 354 -23.59 26.75 -13.33
CA HIS A 354 -24.81 27.55 -13.33
C HIS A 354 -25.22 27.92 -14.76
N LEU A 355 -26.52 28.17 -14.95
CA LEU A 355 -27.08 28.58 -16.24
C LEU A 355 -27.01 30.10 -16.42
N THR A 356 -26.66 30.52 -17.63
CA THR A 356 -26.69 31.92 -18.07
C THR A 356 -27.46 32.04 -19.38
N LEU A 357 -28.43 32.94 -19.41
CA LEU A 357 -29.20 33.32 -20.59
C LEU A 357 -28.51 34.45 -21.35
N PHE A 358 -28.42 34.29 -22.66
CA PHE A 358 -27.86 35.26 -23.61
C PHE A 358 -28.86 35.58 -24.72
N VAL A 359 -28.96 36.86 -25.09
CA VAL A 359 -29.79 37.35 -26.21
C VAL A 359 -28.95 38.28 -27.08
N ASP A 360 -28.30 37.73 -28.12
CA ASP A 360 -27.31 38.44 -28.93
C ASP A 360 -27.88 39.71 -29.57
N GLN A 361 -29.11 39.65 -30.11
CA GLN A 361 -29.80 40.78 -30.75
C GLN A 361 -30.05 41.97 -29.80
N ALA A 362 -29.95 41.76 -28.49
CA ALA A 362 -30.17 42.77 -27.45
C ALA A 362 -28.96 43.00 -26.53
N ASN A 363 -27.84 42.28 -26.73
CA ASN A 363 -26.70 42.23 -25.80
C ASN A 363 -27.09 41.96 -24.32
N ILE A 364 -28.14 41.16 -24.08
CA ILE A 364 -28.57 40.79 -22.74
C ILE A 364 -27.81 39.55 -22.29
N LYS A 365 -27.25 39.61 -21.07
CA LYS A 365 -26.71 38.47 -20.33
C LYS A 365 -27.33 38.43 -18.93
N GLN A 366 -28.00 37.34 -18.57
CA GLN A 366 -28.60 37.12 -17.25
C GLN A 366 -28.08 35.80 -16.67
N VAL A 367 -27.49 35.85 -15.48
CA VAL A 367 -27.11 34.64 -14.72
C VAL A 367 -28.33 34.18 -13.90
N ALA A 368 -28.51 32.87 -13.76
CA ALA A 368 -29.59 32.28 -12.98
C ALA A 368 -29.63 32.83 -11.54
N TYR A 369 -30.83 33.20 -11.07
CA TYR A 369 -31.08 33.59 -9.68
C TYR A 369 -32.38 32.94 -9.17
N PRO A 370 -32.35 32.03 -8.18
CA PRO A 370 -31.15 31.53 -7.49
C PRO A 370 -30.16 30.82 -8.42
N ALA A 371 -28.88 30.85 -8.06
CA ALA A 371 -27.82 30.18 -8.80
C ALA A 371 -27.85 28.67 -8.51
N ILE A 372 -28.65 27.92 -9.26
CA ILE A 372 -28.71 26.46 -9.16
C ILE A 372 -27.55 25.86 -9.95
N ARG A 373 -26.74 25.01 -9.31
CA ARG A 373 -25.66 24.26 -9.98
C ARG A 373 -26.25 22.99 -10.59
N VAL A 374 -26.48 23.00 -11.90
CA VAL A 374 -27.18 21.92 -12.62
C VAL A 374 -26.26 20.82 -13.18
N CYS A 375 -24.97 20.90 -12.86
CA CYS A 375 -23.96 19.87 -13.13
C CYS A 375 -23.53 19.18 -11.83
N ASP A 376 -24.46 18.94 -10.90
CA ASP A 376 -24.16 18.27 -9.63
C ASP A 376 -24.17 16.73 -9.71
N GLY A 377 -24.57 16.18 -10.84
CA GLY A 377 -24.71 14.74 -11.09
C GLY A 377 -26.13 14.22 -10.86
N SER A 378 -27.08 15.04 -10.43
CA SER A 378 -28.51 14.72 -10.28
C SER A 378 -29.28 14.94 -11.59
N TRP A 379 -30.55 14.54 -11.63
CA TRP A 379 -31.48 14.95 -12.67
C TRP A 379 -32.07 16.31 -12.32
N HIS A 380 -32.00 17.26 -13.24
CA HIS A 380 -32.65 18.57 -13.15
C HIS A 380 -33.77 18.67 -14.16
N THR A 381 -34.86 19.34 -13.77
CA THR A 381 -35.98 19.67 -14.64
C THR A 381 -35.78 21.09 -15.19
N MET A 382 -36.08 21.32 -16.47
CA MET A 382 -36.12 22.66 -17.07
C MET A 382 -37.41 22.84 -17.85
N SER A 383 -38.09 23.97 -17.63
CA SER A 383 -39.33 24.34 -18.31
C SER A 383 -39.25 25.76 -18.87
N LEU A 384 -39.35 25.92 -20.19
CA LEU A 384 -39.41 27.22 -20.85
C LEU A 384 -40.86 27.58 -21.16
N MET A 385 -41.32 28.72 -20.65
CA MET A 385 -42.65 29.26 -20.86
C MET A 385 -42.60 30.66 -21.47
N ILE A 386 -43.54 30.98 -22.36
CA ILE A 386 -43.73 32.33 -22.89
C ILE A 386 -45.20 32.73 -22.78
N TRP A 387 -45.48 33.76 -21.99
CA TRP A 387 -46.82 34.31 -21.79
C TRP A 387 -46.86 35.80 -22.13
N GLY A 388 -47.47 36.13 -23.27
CA GLY A 388 -47.69 37.51 -23.71
C GLY A 388 -46.40 38.26 -24.03
N ALA A 389 -45.84 38.96 -23.05
CA ALA A 389 -44.58 39.72 -23.16
C ALA A 389 -43.51 39.23 -22.18
N ARG A 390 -43.71 38.05 -21.59
CA ARG A 390 -42.83 37.45 -20.57
C ARG A 390 -42.35 36.09 -21.03
N LEU A 391 -41.06 35.83 -20.87
CA LEU A 391 -40.45 34.52 -21.01
C LEU A 391 -39.87 34.17 -19.65
N HIS A 392 -40.18 32.97 -19.17
CA HIS A 392 -39.67 32.42 -17.92
C HIS A 392 -39.03 31.06 -18.20
N ILE A 393 -37.92 30.78 -17.52
CA ILE A 393 -37.30 29.46 -17.50
C ILE A 393 -37.25 29.03 -16.04
N ASP A 394 -38.01 27.98 -15.75
CA ASP A 394 -38.03 27.34 -14.45
C ASP A 394 -37.02 26.19 -14.46
N VAL A 395 -36.29 26.04 -13.36
CA VAL A 395 -35.43 24.89 -13.07
C VAL A 395 -35.82 24.35 -11.70
N ASP A 396 -36.12 23.06 -11.62
CA ASP A 396 -36.56 22.37 -10.40
C ASP A 396 -37.72 23.10 -9.69
N SER A 397 -38.74 23.45 -10.46
CA SER A 397 -39.92 24.24 -10.08
C SER A 397 -39.68 25.69 -9.65
N LEU A 398 -38.44 26.20 -9.75
CA LEU A 398 -38.08 27.58 -9.41
C LEU A 398 -37.76 28.40 -10.67
N THR A 399 -38.42 29.54 -10.86
CA THR A 399 -38.08 30.48 -11.94
C THR A 399 -36.69 31.08 -11.70
N VAL A 400 -35.71 30.71 -12.53
CA VAL A 400 -34.30 31.13 -12.37
C VAL A 400 -33.85 32.17 -13.40
N LEU A 401 -34.49 32.22 -14.58
CA LEU A 401 -34.16 33.15 -15.66
C LEU A 401 -35.47 33.71 -16.24
N TRP A 402 -35.46 34.98 -16.64
CA TRP A 402 -36.66 35.65 -17.17
C TRP A 402 -36.33 36.83 -18.07
N LEU A 403 -37.16 37.04 -19.09
CA LEU A 403 -37.13 38.20 -19.98
C LEU A 403 -38.52 38.83 -20.04
N GLU A 404 -38.57 40.16 -20.11
CA GLU A 404 -39.82 40.91 -20.28
C GLU A 404 -39.71 41.92 -21.44
N GLY A 405 -40.85 42.23 -22.07
CA GLY A 405 -41.00 43.34 -23.00
C GLY A 405 -41.25 42.94 -24.46
N ALA A 406 -41.14 43.90 -25.37
CA ALA A 406 -41.48 43.73 -26.78
C ALA A 406 -40.61 42.66 -27.49
N MET A 407 -39.35 42.50 -27.08
CA MET A 407 -38.44 41.50 -27.63
C MET A 407 -38.96 40.06 -27.46
N VAL A 408 -39.64 39.76 -26.34
CA VAL A 408 -40.22 38.42 -26.09
C VAL A 408 -41.29 38.10 -27.12
N LYS A 409 -42.11 39.08 -27.53
CA LYS A 409 -43.10 38.91 -28.61
C LYS A 409 -42.44 38.63 -29.95
N THR A 410 -41.29 39.26 -30.22
CA THR A 410 -40.50 39.00 -31.43
C THR A 410 -39.91 37.59 -31.41
N ILE A 411 -39.32 37.15 -30.29
CA ILE A 411 -38.78 35.80 -30.09
C ILE A 411 -39.90 34.76 -30.27
N ALA A 412 -41.04 34.92 -29.60
CA ALA A 412 -42.18 34.01 -29.69
C ALA A 412 -42.76 33.88 -31.11
N LYS A 413 -42.71 34.96 -31.91
CA LYS A 413 -43.15 34.95 -33.32
C LYS A 413 -42.14 34.28 -34.25
N LYS A 414 -40.85 34.35 -33.93
CA LYS A 414 -39.76 33.84 -34.77
C LYS A 414 -39.35 32.40 -34.45
N LEU A 415 -39.56 31.95 -33.21
CA LEU A 415 -39.12 30.65 -32.70
C LEU A 415 -39.59 29.50 -33.60
N ALA A 416 -38.62 28.73 -34.10
CA ALA A 416 -38.83 27.62 -35.01
C ALA A 416 -38.26 26.29 -34.48
N THR A 417 -37.10 26.35 -33.82
CA THR A 417 -36.36 25.15 -33.41
C THR A 417 -35.67 25.35 -32.06
N PHE A 418 -35.68 24.31 -31.22
CA PHE A 418 -34.89 24.19 -30.01
C PHE A 418 -33.69 23.27 -30.29
N HIS A 419 -32.47 23.72 -30.01
CA HIS A 419 -31.25 22.94 -30.19
C HIS A 419 -30.66 22.58 -28.83
N LEU A 420 -30.38 21.30 -28.61
CA LEU A 420 -29.73 20.78 -27.41
C LEU A 420 -28.31 20.31 -27.77
N SER A 421 -27.29 20.76 -27.04
CA SER A 421 -25.89 20.46 -27.38
C SER A 421 -24.94 20.28 -26.18
N ALA A 422 -25.41 20.45 -24.94
CA ALA A 422 -24.59 20.15 -23.77
C ALA A 422 -24.45 18.62 -23.59
N VAL A 423 -23.23 18.18 -23.27
CA VAL A 423 -22.89 16.76 -23.11
C VAL A 423 -23.54 16.20 -21.85
N GLY A 424 -24.30 15.12 -21.98
CA GLY A 424 -25.06 14.54 -20.87
C GLY A 424 -26.29 13.76 -21.32
N CYS A 425 -27.06 13.29 -20.35
CA CYS A 425 -28.32 12.61 -20.58
C CYS A 425 -29.49 13.59 -20.55
N TYR A 426 -30.51 13.29 -21.34
CA TYR A 426 -31.78 14.01 -21.38
C TYR A 426 -32.92 13.01 -21.31
N ARG A 427 -34.02 13.39 -20.66
CA ARG A 427 -35.27 12.64 -20.69
C ARG A 427 -36.49 13.56 -20.83
N SER A 428 -37.56 13.05 -21.44
CA SER A 428 -38.83 13.77 -21.55
C SER A 428 -40.01 12.81 -21.71
N ALA A 429 -41.13 13.17 -21.10
CA ALA A 429 -42.44 12.55 -21.34
C ALA A 429 -43.23 13.23 -22.48
N THR A 430 -42.80 14.42 -22.92
CA THR A 430 -43.53 15.27 -23.87
C THR A 430 -42.86 15.41 -25.23
N VAL A 431 -41.53 15.24 -25.30
CA VAL A 431 -40.74 15.27 -26.54
C VAL A 431 -40.41 13.85 -27.01
N PHE A 432 -40.79 13.53 -28.25
CA PHE A 432 -40.52 12.23 -28.87
C PHE A 432 -39.13 12.22 -29.55
N PHE A 433 -38.05 11.97 -28.79
CA PHE A 433 -36.66 12.07 -29.29
C PHE A 433 -36.37 11.25 -30.56
N ARG A 434 -37.08 10.14 -30.79
CA ARG A 434 -36.95 9.32 -32.00
C ARG A 434 -37.40 9.98 -33.31
N SER A 435 -38.11 11.11 -33.28
CA SER A 435 -38.52 11.87 -34.48
C SER A 435 -37.78 13.20 -34.63
N VAL A 436 -36.68 13.38 -33.90
CA VAL A 436 -35.92 14.63 -33.87
C VAL A 436 -34.72 14.53 -34.82
N ASP A 437 -34.28 15.65 -35.39
CA ASP A 437 -33.07 15.70 -36.20
C ASP A 437 -31.83 15.61 -35.29
N ILE A 438 -30.93 14.68 -35.59
CA ILE A 438 -29.80 14.26 -34.75
C ILE A 438 -28.52 14.39 -35.57
N VAL A 439 -27.55 15.13 -35.05
CA VAL A 439 -26.27 15.36 -35.70
C VAL A 439 -25.13 14.96 -34.77
N GLY A 440 -24.16 14.20 -35.27
CA GLY A 440 -23.00 13.74 -34.50
C GLY A 440 -23.32 12.56 -33.57
N ASN A 441 -22.60 12.46 -32.46
CA ASN A 441 -22.70 11.32 -31.54
C ASN A 441 -23.83 11.54 -30.52
N VAL A 442 -24.98 10.93 -30.76
CA VAL A 442 -26.11 10.88 -29.83
C VAL A 442 -26.64 9.45 -29.77
N SER A 443 -26.77 8.88 -28.58
CA SER A 443 -27.41 7.58 -28.36
C SER A 443 -28.84 7.78 -27.85
N LEU A 444 -29.78 6.99 -28.37
CA LEU A 444 -31.19 7.02 -27.97
C LEU A 444 -31.48 5.91 -26.97
N ASP A 445 -32.59 6.05 -26.23
CA ASP A 445 -33.16 5.04 -25.33
C ASP A 445 -32.33 4.68 -24.09
N LEU A 446 -31.22 5.38 -23.83
CA LEU A 446 -30.30 5.10 -22.72
C LEU A 446 -29.58 6.35 -22.21
N CYS A 447 -29.09 6.27 -20.97
CA CYS A 447 -28.20 7.26 -20.37
C CYS A 447 -26.79 6.66 -20.18
N GLU A 448 -25.77 7.25 -20.82
CA GLU A 448 -24.37 6.81 -20.65
C GLU A 448 -23.65 7.51 -19.48
N TYR A 449 -24.25 8.56 -18.91
CA TYR A 449 -23.70 9.26 -17.76
C TYR A 449 -23.68 8.35 -16.53
N ARG A 450 -22.47 8.02 -16.07
CA ARG A 450 -22.21 7.30 -14.83
C ARG A 450 -21.37 8.19 -13.94
N GLU A 451 -21.95 8.55 -12.79
CA GLU A 451 -21.23 9.27 -11.76
C GLU A 451 -20.01 8.44 -11.31
N LYS A 452 -18.83 9.08 -11.26
CA LYS A 452 -17.59 8.48 -10.79
C LYS A 452 -16.99 9.22 -9.60
N CYS A 453 -17.43 10.44 -9.30
CA CYS A 453 -16.95 11.25 -8.20
C CYS A 453 -17.77 11.08 -6.91
N VAL A 454 -18.76 10.18 -6.86
CA VAL A 454 -19.62 9.93 -5.69
C VAL A 454 -19.73 8.41 -5.43
N PRO A 455 -19.19 7.89 -4.30
CA PRO A 455 -18.28 8.58 -3.37
C PRO A 455 -16.99 9.03 -4.07
N ASN A 456 -16.26 9.98 -3.48
CA ASN A 456 -15.03 10.51 -4.07
C ASN A 456 -13.97 9.39 -4.18
N PRO A 457 -13.53 8.99 -5.38
CA PRO A 457 -12.52 7.94 -5.59
C PRO A 457 -11.09 8.46 -5.39
N CYS A 458 -10.92 9.77 -5.21
CA CYS A 458 -9.63 10.42 -5.00
C CYS A 458 -9.32 10.47 -3.51
N GLU A 459 -8.15 9.98 -3.14
CA GLU A 459 -7.69 9.90 -1.75
C GLU A 459 -7.04 11.23 -1.30
N ASN A 460 -6.65 11.30 -0.02
CA ASN A 460 -5.85 12.40 0.54
C ASN A 460 -6.40 13.81 0.25
N GLY A 461 -7.72 13.99 0.43
CA GLY A 461 -8.41 15.28 0.26
C GLY A 461 -8.51 15.78 -1.19
N ALA A 462 -8.08 14.98 -2.17
CA ALA A 462 -8.04 15.38 -3.57
C ALA A 462 -9.44 15.59 -4.17
N ILE A 463 -9.52 16.54 -5.12
CA ILE A 463 -10.79 16.91 -5.75
C ILE A 463 -11.01 16.04 -6.99
N CYS A 464 -12.06 15.23 -7.01
CA CYS A 464 -12.50 14.54 -8.22
C CYS A 464 -13.20 15.51 -9.18
N LYS A 465 -12.85 15.41 -10.46
CA LYS A 465 -13.56 16.05 -11.56
C LYS A 465 -13.99 15.00 -12.57
N GLN A 466 -15.30 14.85 -12.78
CA GLN A 466 -15.83 14.09 -13.91
C GLN A 466 -15.41 14.78 -15.22
N THR A 467 -14.67 14.07 -16.08
CA THR A 467 -14.10 14.62 -17.34
C THR A 467 -14.81 14.10 -18.58
N LEU A 468 -15.44 12.93 -18.48
CA LEU A 468 -16.23 12.27 -19.53
C LEU A 468 -17.51 11.68 -18.91
N LEU A 469 -18.43 11.20 -19.75
CA LEU A 469 -19.67 10.57 -19.27
C LEU A 469 -19.45 9.36 -18.33
N ASN A 470 -18.28 8.72 -18.36
CA ASN A 470 -17.97 7.52 -17.56
C ASN A 470 -16.49 7.47 -17.10
N ASP A 471 -15.82 8.63 -17.01
CA ASP A 471 -14.43 8.73 -16.51
C ASP A 471 -14.18 10.08 -15.80
N PHE A 472 -13.16 10.11 -14.95
CA PHE A 472 -12.82 11.20 -14.05
C PHE A 472 -11.32 11.43 -13.97
N GLN A 473 -10.93 12.56 -13.36
CA GLN A 473 -9.56 12.89 -13.02
C GLN A 473 -9.49 13.46 -11.61
N CYS A 474 -8.53 12.99 -10.81
CA CYS A 474 -8.22 13.56 -9.51
C CYS A 474 -7.26 14.76 -9.64
N LYS A 475 -7.55 15.83 -8.91
CA LYS A 475 -6.62 16.93 -8.66
C LYS A 475 -6.02 16.78 -7.26
N CYS A 476 -4.80 16.25 -7.21
CA CYS A 476 -4.10 15.98 -5.96
C CYS A 476 -3.75 17.25 -5.17
N GLU A 477 -3.75 17.14 -3.85
CA GLU A 477 -3.14 18.15 -2.99
C GLU A 477 -1.61 18.11 -3.07
N LYS A 478 -0.95 19.22 -2.70
CA LYS A 478 0.50 19.33 -2.69
C LYS A 478 1.11 18.34 -1.69
N GLY A 479 1.75 17.31 -2.22
CA GLY A 479 2.37 16.25 -1.43
C GLY A 479 2.06 14.87 -1.99
N TYR A 480 0.96 14.73 -2.74
CA TYR A 480 0.48 13.46 -3.28
C TYR A 480 0.52 13.39 -4.81
N TYR A 481 0.58 12.18 -5.35
CA TYR A 481 0.58 11.90 -6.78
C TYR A 481 -0.07 10.53 -7.11
N GLY A 482 -0.13 10.20 -8.42
CA GLY A 482 -0.83 9.02 -8.94
C GLY A 482 -2.26 9.37 -9.38
N ARG A 483 -2.91 8.50 -10.16
CA ARG A 483 -4.25 8.76 -10.71
C ARG A 483 -5.32 8.98 -9.64
N LEU A 484 -5.17 8.35 -8.47
CA LEU A 484 -6.07 8.46 -7.32
C LEU A 484 -5.50 9.32 -6.17
N CYS A 485 -4.33 9.94 -6.36
CA CYS A 485 -3.64 10.75 -5.34
C CYS A 485 -3.28 10.00 -4.05
N HIS A 486 -3.04 8.69 -4.18
CA HIS A 486 -2.63 7.79 -3.11
C HIS A 486 -1.20 8.08 -2.63
N ALA A 487 -0.22 7.95 -3.54
CA ALA A 487 1.19 7.95 -3.18
C ALA A 487 1.68 9.32 -2.69
N SER A 488 2.34 9.33 -1.53
CA SER A 488 2.99 10.51 -0.94
C SER A 488 4.40 10.73 -1.48
N SER A 489 4.80 12.01 -1.56
CA SER A 489 6.16 12.46 -1.86
C SER A 489 6.97 12.85 -0.62
N ASN A 490 6.38 12.76 0.56
CA ASN A 490 7.08 12.88 1.83
C ASN A 490 7.85 11.58 2.11
N VAL A 491 8.91 11.67 2.94
CA VAL A 491 9.66 10.49 3.41
C VAL A 491 8.93 9.83 4.57
N HIS A 492 9.08 8.51 4.73
CA HIS A 492 8.36 7.79 5.79
C HIS A 492 8.89 8.10 7.20
N SER A 493 10.16 8.49 7.30
CA SER A 493 10.85 8.63 8.58
C SER A 493 12.00 9.64 8.54
N CYS A 494 12.43 10.11 9.72
CA CYS A 494 13.64 10.92 9.87
C CYS A 494 14.90 10.12 9.51
N GLU A 495 14.87 8.81 9.78
CA GLU A 495 15.88 7.84 9.39
C GLU A 495 16.11 7.85 7.88
N GLU A 496 15.04 7.79 7.08
CA GLU A 496 15.10 7.87 5.62
C GLU A 496 15.58 9.24 5.14
N TYR A 497 15.06 10.33 5.74
CA TYR A 497 15.47 11.69 5.41
C TYR A 497 16.98 11.90 5.58
N LEU A 498 17.51 11.49 6.74
CA LEU A 498 18.91 11.70 7.12
C LEU A 498 19.85 10.71 6.43
N ALA A 499 19.37 9.54 6.00
CA ALA A 499 20.11 8.62 5.13
C ALA A 499 20.33 9.23 3.73
N LYS A 500 19.29 9.83 3.13
CA LYS A 500 19.39 10.58 1.87
C LYS A 500 20.22 11.87 2.02
N ASN A 501 20.20 12.50 3.20
CA ASN A 501 20.85 13.80 3.47
C ASN A 501 21.97 13.70 4.51
N THR A 502 23.05 12.98 4.19
CA THR A 502 24.17 12.70 5.12
C THR A 502 24.80 13.93 5.79
N LYS A 503 24.79 15.10 5.14
CA LYS A 503 25.36 16.36 5.66
C LYS A 503 24.48 17.11 6.66
N ILE A 504 23.20 16.75 6.79
CA ILE A 504 22.26 17.44 7.69
C ILE A 504 22.36 16.83 9.09
N VAL A 505 22.56 17.68 10.09
CA VAL A 505 22.58 17.29 11.51
C VAL A 505 21.21 17.41 12.15
N SER A 506 20.45 18.48 11.83
CA SER A 506 19.12 18.73 12.38
C SER A 506 18.27 19.59 11.44
N LYS A 507 17.00 19.24 11.23
CA LYS A 507 16.06 19.99 10.36
C LYS A 507 14.60 19.60 10.62
N ASN A 508 13.68 20.57 10.48
CA ASN A 508 12.23 20.29 10.41
C ASN A 508 11.87 19.66 9.06
N VAL A 509 11.15 18.54 9.11
CA VAL A 509 10.76 17.71 7.96
C VAL A 509 9.29 17.31 8.12
N THR A 510 8.54 17.32 7.03
CA THR A 510 7.24 16.65 6.99
C THR A 510 7.48 15.19 6.64
N ILE A 511 7.09 14.29 7.54
CA ILE A 511 7.15 12.84 7.33
C ILE A 511 5.75 12.28 7.13
N ASP A 512 5.65 11.17 6.41
CA ASP A 512 4.39 10.49 6.13
C ASP A 512 4.55 9.00 6.42
N MET A 513 4.18 8.61 7.63
CA MET A 513 4.55 7.31 8.21
C MET A 513 3.94 6.10 7.49
N ASP A 514 2.85 6.30 6.74
CA ASP A 514 2.22 5.25 5.94
C ASP A 514 2.34 5.50 4.42
N GLY A 515 2.76 6.69 3.99
CA GLY A 515 3.01 7.00 2.58
C GLY A 515 1.77 7.50 1.83
N GLY A 516 0.77 8.01 2.53
CA GLY A 516 -0.48 8.53 1.97
C GLY A 516 -1.66 7.57 2.08
N HIS A 517 -1.69 6.74 3.13
CA HIS A 517 -2.87 5.94 3.48
C HIS A 517 -3.78 6.74 4.42
N GLN A 518 -4.01 6.28 5.65
CA GLN A 518 -5.03 6.86 6.55
C GLN A 518 -4.46 7.94 7.48
N LEU A 519 -3.14 8.04 7.60
CA LEU A 519 -2.47 8.96 8.51
C LEU A 519 -2.03 10.23 7.77
N GLU A 520 -2.52 11.39 8.19
CA GLU A 520 -2.03 12.66 7.64
C GLU A 520 -0.51 12.87 7.95
N PRO A 521 0.25 13.55 7.07
CA PRO A 521 1.67 13.82 7.27
C PRO A 521 1.97 14.69 8.49
N ALA A 522 2.99 14.28 9.26
CA ALA A 522 3.41 14.94 10.50
C ALA A 522 4.62 15.86 10.29
N SER A 523 4.59 17.08 10.84
CA SER A 523 5.79 17.94 10.89
C SER A 523 6.62 17.63 12.14
N VAL A 524 7.84 17.16 11.94
CA VAL A 524 8.76 16.72 13.00
C VAL A 524 10.14 17.37 12.85
N LEU A 525 10.88 17.48 13.95
CA LEU A 525 12.31 17.82 13.92
C LEU A 525 13.12 16.52 13.89
N CYS A 526 13.77 16.27 12.77
CA CYS A 526 14.72 15.18 12.59
C CYS A 526 16.11 15.64 13.03
N SER A 527 16.77 14.90 13.92
CA SER A 527 18.15 15.19 14.33
C SER A 527 19.01 13.93 14.45
N ARG A 528 20.31 14.07 14.20
CA ARG A 528 21.33 13.04 14.40
C ARG A 528 22.18 13.38 15.62
N ILE A 529 22.38 12.40 16.49
CA ILE A 529 23.28 12.47 17.65
C ILE A 529 24.41 11.46 17.46
N ASN A 530 25.64 11.91 17.63
CA ASN A 530 26.82 11.07 17.71
C ASN A 530 27.14 10.85 19.21
N GLU A 531 26.77 9.71 19.79
CA GLU A 531 27.13 9.38 21.18
C GLU A 531 28.59 8.92 21.26
N ASN A 532 29.51 9.89 21.40
CA ASN A 532 30.97 9.69 21.38
C ASN A 532 31.49 9.18 20.01
N ASP A 533 32.80 9.35 19.73
CA ASP A 533 33.40 9.09 18.41
C ASP A 533 33.29 7.64 17.86
N HIS A 534 32.73 6.71 18.63
CA HIS A 534 32.74 5.27 18.34
C HIS A 534 31.40 4.54 18.52
N ALA A 535 30.29 5.24 18.83
CA ALA A 535 28.96 4.61 18.90
C ALA A 535 27.95 5.24 17.93
N ALA A 536 26.80 4.59 17.79
CA ALA A 536 25.92 4.70 16.64
C ALA A 536 25.45 6.14 16.29
N ASN A 537 25.21 6.38 15.00
CA ASN A 537 24.44 7.55 14.52
C ASN A 537 22.98 7.40 14.96
N ILE A 538 22.63 7.85 16.17
CA ILE A 538 21.25 7.79 16.67
C ILE A 538 20.44 8.89 15.98
N VAL A 539 19.32 8.51 15.37
CA VAL A 539 18.31 9.45 14.88
C VAL A 539 17.27 9.67 15.97
N LYS A 540 16.98 10.95 16.27
CA LYS A 540 15.85 11.37 17.10
C LYS A 540 14.80 12.07 16.25
N THR A 541 13.55 11.68 16.43
CA THR A 541 12.36 12.28 15.84
C THR A 541 11.60 13.01 16.94
N THR A 542 11.52 14.34 16.84
CA THR A 542 10.90 15.18 17.87
C THR A 542 9.61 15.81 17.37
N LEU A 543 8.51 15.54 18.07
CA LEU A 543 7.16 16.05 17.81
C LEU A 543 6.81 17.12 18.86
N PHE A 544 6.51 18.33 18.38
CA PHE A 544 6.21 19.48 19.23
C PHE A 544 4.71 19.66 19.46
N HIS A 545 4.37 20.29 20.58
CA HIS A 545 3.00 20.70 20.93
C HIS A 545 2.86 22.22 20.99
N ASP A 546 1.60 22.70 20.99
CA ASP A 546 1.24 24.13 21.09
C ASP A 546 1.57 24.83 22.43
N MET A 547 1.98 24.10 23.47
CA MET A 547 2.34 24.68 24.78
C MET A 547 3.72 25.36 24.77
N SER A 548 3.78 26.57 25.34
CA SER A 548 5.01 27.38 25.44
C SER A 548 6.05 26.75 26.38
N MET A 549 7.33 26.84 25.98
CA MET A 549 8.50 26.48 26.80
C MET A 549 8.59 27.24 28.13
N SER A 550 7.92 28.39 28.26
CA SER A 550 7.84 29.15 29.53
C SER A 550 7.04 28.44 30.64
N GLY A 551 6.25 27.43 30.27
CA GLY A 551 5.29 26.78 31.16
C GLY A 551 3.99 27.57 31.36
N ILE A 552 3.12 27.02 32.20
CA ILE A 552 1.89 27.64 32.70
C ILE A 552 2.08 28.00 34.17
N VAL A 553 2.00 29.30 34.45
CA VAL A 553 2.07 29.85 35.81
C VAL A 553 0.65 30.01 36.37
N ILE A 554 0.39 29.46 37.55
CA ILE A 554 -0.85 29.63 38.31
C ILE A 554 -0.51 30.28 39.65
N THR A 555 -1.27 31.31 40.02
CA THR A 555 -1.12 32.07 41.26
C THR A 555 -2.48 32.23 41.94
N GLY A 556 -2.48 32.36 43.27
CA GLY A 556 -3.72 32.51 44.05
C GLY A 556 -4.40 31.18 44.38
N SER A 557 -5.58 31.24 45.00
CA SER A 557 -6.27 30.02 45.46
C SER A 557 -7.00 29.32 44.32
N VAL A 558 -6.58 28.09 44.00
CA VAL A 558 -7.16 27.27 42.92
C VAL A 558 -7.24 25.82 43.38
N ASP A 559 -8.44 25.24 43.33
CA ASP A 559 -8.66 23.85 43.76
C ASP A 559 -7.98 22.83 42.82
N PRO A 560 -7.61 21.63 43.30
CA PRO A 560 -6.92 20.61 42.51
C PRO A 560 -7.59 20.28 41.16
N GLY A 561 -6.79 20.28 40.09
CA GLY A 561 -7.22 19.96 38.73
C GLY A 561 -8.24 20.91 38.08
N THR A 562 -8.46 22.11 38.65
CA THR A 562 -9.43 23.08 38.13
C THR A 562 -9.00 23.65 36.78
N ILE A 563 -7.73 24.02 36.62
CA ILE A 563 -7.20 24.53 35.36
C ILE A 563 -6.92 23.37 34.41
N ARG A 564 -7.56 23.40 33.24
CA ARG A 564 -7.38 22.40 32.19
C ARG A 564 -6.65 23.01 31.00
N LYS A 565 -5.50 22.46 30.62
CA LYS A 565 -4.80 22.77 29.36
C LYS A 565 -4.70 21.51 28.51
N SER A 566 -5.29 21.52 27.32
CA SER A 566 -5.02 20.51 26.29
C SER A 566 -3.80 20.88 25.47
N LEU A 567 -2.94 19.91 25.18
CA LEU A 567 -1.73 20.03 24.37
C LEU A 567 -2.04 19.50 22.97
N LYS A 568 -1.77 20.30 21.94
CA LYS A 568 -2.03 19.93 20.54
C LYS A 568 -0.73 19.65 19.81
N TYR A 569 -0.53 18.41 19.37
CA TYR A 569 0.64 17.96 18.59
C TYR A 569 0.47 18.05 17.08
N GLY A 570 -0.73 18.44 16.60
CA GLY A 570 -1.06 18.42 15.18
C GLY A 570 -1.35 17.01 14.62
N LEU A 571 -1.58 16.02 15.50
CA LEU A 571 -1.96 14.65 15.16
C LEU A 571 -3.18 14.21 15.98
N ASN A 572 -3.98 13.30 15.42
CA ASN A 572 -5.12 12.64 16.05
C ASN A 572 -4.66 11.47 16.96
N GLY A 573 -5.62 10.80 17.63
CA GLY A 573 -5.33 9.72 18.57
C GLY A 573 -4.60 8.54 17.93
N ASP A 574 -5.12 8.06 16.80
CA ASP A 574 -4.61 6.88 16.09
C ASP A 574 -3.22 7.15 15.48
N GLN A 575 -2.99 8.35 14.93
CA GLN A 575 -1.67 8.81 14.50
C GLN A 575 -0.66 8.84 15.65
N LEU A 576 -1.06 9.26 16.85
CA LEU A 576 -0.18 9.28 18.03
C LEU A 576 0.09 7.86 18.58
N ASP A 577 -0.88 6.95 18.50
CA ASP A 577 -0.67 5.52 18.77
C ASP A 577 0.36 4.95 17.78
N ARG A 578 0.15 5.11 16.46
CA ARG A 578 1.05 4.62 15.42
C ARG A 578 2.43 5.25 15.45
N PHE A 579 2.53 6.54 15.77
CA PHE A 579 3.80 7.24 15.95
C PHE A 579 4.61 6.60 17.09
N ILE A 580 4.00 6.40 18.27
CA ILE A 580 4.70 5.84 19.44
C ILE A 580 5.01 4.35 19.26
N GLU A 581 4.10 3.57 18.68
CA GLU A 581 4.34 2.13 18.40
C GLU A 581 5.47 1.90 17.38
N GLY A 582 5.79 2.90 16.55
CA GLY A 582 6.89 2.85 15.58
C GLY A 582 8.30 3.07 16.17
N PHE A 583 8.44 3.29 17.48
CA PHE A 583 9.74 3.46 18.15
C PHE A 583 9.83 2.65 19.45
N ASP A 584 11.02 2.16 19.77
CA ASP A 584 11.28 1.46 21.04
C ASP A 584 11.48 2.44 22.21
N ASP A 585 12.18 3.56 21.97
CA ASP A 585 12.52 4.55 22.99
C ASP A 585 11.84 5.90 22.70
N CYS A 586 10.71 6.16 23.37
CA CYS A 586 10.06 7.46 23.42
C CYS A 586 10.16 8.08 24.82
N GLU A 587 10.54 9.36 24.89
CA GLU A 587 10.66 10.13 26.13
C GLU A 587 10.03 11.52 26.00
N GLN A 588 9.50 12.05 27.10
CA GLN A 588 8.95 13.41 27.17
C GLN A 588 9.33 14.09 28.49
N TYR A 589 9.94 15.28 28.40
CA TYR A 589 10.33 16.05 29.58
C TYR A 589 9.12 16.64 30.30
N MET A 590 9.14 16.61 31.63
CA MET A 590 8.11 17.15 32.51
C MET A 590 8.77 17.92 33.66
N ARG A 591 8.26 19.11 33.99
CA ARG A 591 8.76 19.96 35.08
C ARG A 591 7.62 20.63 35.84
N TYR A 592 7.63 20.50 37.15
CA TYR A 592 6.71 21.16 38.09
C TYR A 592 7.54 21.96 39.07
N GLU A 593 7.42 23.29 39.04
CA GLU A 593 8.03 24.20 40.03
C GLU A 593 6.93 24.72 40.94
N CYS A 594 7.15 24.63 42.26
CA CYS A 594 6.23 25.13 43.28
C CYS A 594 6.90 26.21 44.12
N ARG A 595 6.10 27.17 44.58
CA ARG A 595 6.52 28.21 45.54
C ARG A 595 5.43 28.47 46.57
N GLY A 596 5.81 28.84 47.77
CA GLY A 596 4.90 29.14 48.89
C GLY A 596 4.17 27.93 49.46
N GLY A 597 4.72 26.71 49.31
CA GLY A 597 4.14 25.48 49.84
C GLY A 597 2.97 24.91 49.02
N ALA A 598 3.04 24.98 47.68
CA ALA A 598 2.10 24.29 46.80
C ALA A 598 2.51 22.82 46.57
N ASN A 599 1.79 21.89 47.21
CA ASN A 599 2.02 20.45 47.10
C ASN A 599 1.66 19.91 45.70
N LEU A 600 2.27 18.79 45.29
CA LEU A 600 2.02 18.13 44.00
C LEU A 600 1.13 16.89 44.17
N MET A 601 1.56 15.89 44.93
CA MET A 601 0.79 14.64 45.14
C MET A 601 -0.08 14.67 46.41
N THR A 602 0.14 15.64 47.32
CA THR A 602 -0.48 15.64 48.66
C THR A 602 -1.37 16.85 48.97
N TYR A 603 -2.60 16.86 48.45
CA TYR A 603 -3.64 17.85 48.78
C TYR A 603 -4.68 17.31 49.78
N GLY A 604 -5.01 18.13 50.78
CA GLY A 604 -6.07 17.85 51.75
C GLY A 604 -5.80 16.67 52.69
N LEU A 605 -6.79 16.31 53.52
CA LEU A 605 -6.69 15.18 54.45
C LEU A 605 -6.59 13.82 53.74
N GLU A 606 -7.19 13.70 52.56
CA GLU A 606 -7.21 12.48 51.74
C GLU A 606 -5.89 12.23 50.99
N LYS A 607 -4.95 13.19 50.98
CA LYS A 607 -3.69 13.14 50.20
C LYS A 607 -3.95 12.79 48.73
N ARG A 608 -4.87 13.52 48.10
CA ARG A 608 -5.14 13.42 46.65
C ARG A 608 -4.16 14.33 45.88
N PRO A 609 -3.82 14.02 44.62
CA PRO A 609 -2.94 14.91 43.84
C PRO A 609 -3.57 16.29 43.64
N SER A 610 -2.75 17.35 43.78
CA SER A 610 -3.08 18.74 43.43
C SER A 610 -3.20 18.92 41.92
N SER A 611 -2.27 18.29 41.19
CA SER A 611 -2.13 18.38 39.74
C SER A 611 -1.81 17.01 39.16
N TRP A 612 -2.32 16.72 37.96
CA TRP A 612 -2.07 15.47 37.22
C TRP A 612 -2.22 15.72 35.71
N TYR A 613 -2.07 14.67 34.90
CA TYR A 613 -2.18 14.78 33.45
C TYR A 613 -3.03 13.67 32.83
N GLY A 614 -3.50 13.89 31.60
CA GLY A 614 -4.24 12.93 30.78
C GLY A 614 -3.41 12.48 29.57
N THR A 615 -3.50 11.20 29.23
CA THR A 615 -2.78 10.55 28.10
C THR A 615 -3.62 10.56 26.81
N ARG A 616 -3.04 10.09 25.70
CA ARG A 616 -3.78 9.90 24.43
C ARG A 616 -4.98 8.96 24.50
N LYS A 617 -4.97 7.98 25.44
CA LYS A 617 -6.10 7.06 25.67
C LYS A 617 -7.07 7.54 26.75
N GLY A 618 -7.04 8.83 27.10
CA GLY A 618 -7.89 9.44 28.13
C GLY A 618 -7.58 9.04 29.58
N GLN A 619 -6.60 8.16 29.81
CA GLN A 619 -6.20 7.72 31.14
C GLN A 619 -5.49 8.84 31.91
N HIS A 620 -5.66 8.90 33.23
CA HIS A 620 -4.94 9.86 34.07
C HIS A 620 -3.58 9.32 34.49
N GLY A 621 -2.50 10.01 34.12
CA GLY A 621 -1.17 9.77 34.67
C GLY A 621 -1.07 10.38 36.07
N LEU A 622 -0.81 9.55 37.07
CA LEU A 622 -0.77 9.95 38.50
C LEU A 622 0.65 9.92 39.08
N GLN A 623 1.68 9.70 38.28
CA GLN A 623 3.09 9.73 38.68
C GLN A 623 3.83 10.81 37.88
N TRP A 624 4.86 11.43 38.44
CA TRP A 624 5.61 12.49 37.75
C TRP A 624 6.92 11.97 37.16
N ALA A 625 7.14 12.24 35.87
CA ALA A 625 8.34 11.87 35.11
C ALA A 625 8.69 10.36 35.22
N GLU A 626 9.88 9.98 35.73
CA GLU A 626 10.38 8.59 35.65
C GLU A 626 9.72 7.63 36.65
N ALA A 627 8.97 8.16 37.63
CA ALA A 627 8.29 7.38 38.66
C ALA A 627 7.38 6.28 38.06
N PRO A 628 7.10 5.16 38.77
CA PRO A 628 6.35 4.04 38.21
C PRO A 628 4.89 4.43 37.92
N PRO A 629 4.26 3.95 36.82
CA PRO A 629 2.88 4.24 36.45
C PRO A 629 1.91 4.18 37.64
N TYR A 630 1.08 5.22 37.78
CA TYR A 630 0.03 5.32 38.80
C TYR A 630 0.49 5.36 40.28
N SER A 631 1.80 5.41 40.54
CA SER A 631 2.38 5.30 41.90
C SER A 631 2.11 6.48 42.86
N ARG A 632 1.74 7.67 42.35
CA ARG A 632 1.69 8.94 43.12
C ARG A 632 3.04 9.37 43.70
N LEU A 633 4.12 9.10 42.96
CA LEU A 633 5.49 9.49 43.27
C LEU A 633 6.08 10.38 42.17
N CYS A 634 7.18 11.07 42.47
CA CYS A 634 8.02 11.79 41.53
C CYS A 634 9.39 11.11 41.33
N SER A 635 10.15 11.48 40.29
CA SER A 635 11.47 10.91 39.97
C SER A 635 12.42 10.82 41.19
N CYS A 636 12.43 11.83 42.06
CA CYS A 636 13.29 11.86 43.25
C CYS A 636 13.05 10.68 44.21
N ALA A 637 11.85 10.10 44.22
CA ALA A 637 11.51 8.99 45.11
C ALA A 637 12.22 7.69 44.72
N LEU A 638 12.58 7.52 43.43
CA LEU A 638 13.32 6.36 42.94
C LEU A 638 14.70 6.24 43.60
N ASN A 639 15.36 7.37 43.84
CA ASN A 639 16.70 7.44 44.42
C ASN A 639 16.69 7.86 45.90
N SER A 640 15.53 7.89 46.55
CA SER A 640 15.34 8.41 47.93
C SER A 640 15.94 9.83 48.11
N SER A 641 15.83 10.67 47.08
CA SER A 641 16.46 11.99 47.01
C SER A 641 15.46 13.14 47.10
N CYS A 642 14.21 12.87 47.49
CA CYS A 642 13.20 13.91 47.67
C CYS A 642 13.45 14.71 48.96
N ILE A 643 13.18 16.02 48.91
CA ILE A 643 13.26 16.89 50.09
C ILE A 643 12.37 16.32 51.23
N HIS A 644 12.95 16.14 52.42
CA HIS A 644 12.30 15.53 53.59
C HIS A 644 11.74 14.11 53.40
N ASP A 645 12.29 13.32 52.48
CA ASP A 645 11.84 11.94 52.16
C ASP A 645 10.33 11.87 51.85
N ARG A 646 9.85 12.89 51.12
CA ARG A 646 8.47 13.02 50.66
C ARG A 646 8.24 12.30 49.33
N MET A 647 6.98 12.22 48.89
CA MET A 647 6.61 11.63 47.59
C MET A 647 7.20 12.40 46.39
N CYS A 648 7.37 13.71 46.56
CA CYS A 648 7.88 14.69 45.60
C CYS A 648 8.58 15.82 46.36
N ASN A 649 9.49 16.55 45.71
CA ASN A 649 10.16 17.72 46.29
C ASN A 649 9.15 18.81 46.69
N CYS A 650 8.12 19.02 45.88
CA CYS A 650 7.06 19.99 46.15
C CYS A 650 6.09 19.58 47.28
N ASP A 651 6.08 18.31 47.72
CA ASP A 651 5.32 17.87 48.89
C ASP A 651 6.08 18.11 50.23
N SER A 652 7.24 18.79 50.18
CA SER A 652 8.01 19.21 51.36
C SER A 652 7.41 20.41 52.09
N GLY A 653 6.64 21.26 51.38
CA GLY A 653 6.18 22.57 51.84
C GLY A 653 7.15 23.73 51.57
N GLU A 654 8.32 23.46 50.99
CA GLU A 654 9.32 24.46 50.59
C GLU A 654 9.19 24.84 49.10
N ASP A 655 9.88 25.90 48.68
CA ASP A 655 10.00 26.28 47.26
C ASP A 655 10.92 25.26 46.55
N ALA A 656 10.38 24.50 45.60
CA ALA A 656 11.05 23.33 45.04
C ALA A 656 10.69 23.04 43.58
N VAL A 657 11.38 22.05 42.98
CA VAL A 657 11.17 21.59 41.60
C VAL A 657 11.15 20.07 41.55
N ASP A 658 10.16 19.51 40.87
CA ASP A 658 10.08 18.11 40.47
C ASP A 658 10.13 18.01 38.93
N ASP A 659 11.22 17.47 38.39
CA ASP A 659 11.40 17.29 36.95
C ASP A 659 11.97 15.92 36.55
N GLY A 660 12.05 15.69 35.23
CA GLY A 660 12.57 14.46 34.63
C GLY A 660 11.85 14.10 33.34
N TYR A 661 11.96 12.84 32.92
CA TYR A 661 11.37 12.34 31.67
C TYR A 661 10.34 11.25 31.93
N ASN A 662 9.15 11.35 31.35
CA ASN A 662 8.24 10.20 31.25
C ASN A 662 8.68 9.35 30.05
N ARG A 663 8.93 8.06 30.28
CA ARG A 663 9.40 7.07 29.29
C ARG A 663 8.43 5.90 29.07
N TYR A 664 7.23 5.96 29.65
CA TYR A 664 6.26 4.87 29.60
C TYR A 664 5.36 5.04 28.37
N PRO A 665 5.46 4.18 27.32
CA PRO A 665 4.75 4.41 26.05
C PRO A 665 3.23 4.52 26.21
N GLN A 666 2.63 3.77 27.15
CA GLN A 666 1.20 3.81 27.45
C GLN A 666 0.74 5.13 28.13
N LEU A 667 1.68 5.94 28.64
CA LEU A 667 1.41 7.22 29.29
C LEU A 667 1.91 8.44 28.49
N LEU A 668 2.29 8.23 27.22
CA LEU A 668 2.75 9.26 26.30
C LEU A 668 1.74 9.50 25.15
N PRO A 669 1.83 10.63 24.44
CA PRO A 669 2.30 11.89 25.00
C PRO A 669 1.32 12.39 26.08
N VAL A 670 1.76 13.40 26.84
CA VAL A 670 0.87 14.19 27.71
C VAL A 670 -0.09 15.01 26.83
N MET A 671 -1.38 14.66 26.83
CA MET A 671 -2.41 15.34 26.03
C MET A 671 -3.17 16.43 26.80
N ASN A 672 -3.31 16.27 28.11
CA ASN A 672 -4.02 17.23 28.96
C ASN A 672 -3.28 17.43 30.28
N LEU A 673 -3.26 18.66 30.80
CA LEU A 673 -2.82 19.00 32.15
C LEU A 673 -4.02 19.44 32.98
N TYR A 674 -4.13 18.91 34.19
CA TYR A 674 -5.10 19.28 35.21
C TYR A 674 -4.31 19.89 36.36
N LEU A 675 -4.37 21.21 36.52
CA LEU A 675 -3.51 21.96 37.43
C LEU A 675 -4.33 22.66 38.53
N GLY A 676 -3.78 22.72 39.74
CA GLY A 676 -4.38 23.37 40.89
C GLY A 676 -3.64 23.06 42.18
N GLY A 677 -4.35 23.19 43.32
CA GLY A 677 -3.78 23.00 44.66
C GLY A 677 -3.00 24.20 45.20
N THR A 678 -3.16 25.38 44.60
CA THR A 678 -2.51 26.63 45.03
C THR A 678 -3.39 27.40 46.04
N THR A 679 -2.76 28.31 46.78
CA THR A 679 -3.35 29.17 47.81
C THR A 679 -3.04 30.63 47.52
N GLN A 680 -3.61 31.58 48.27
CA GLN A 680 -3.30 33.01 48.10
C GLN A 680 -1.79 33.37 48.19
N LYS A 681 -0.97 32.54 48.84
CA LYS A 681 0.48 32.77 49.00
C LYS A 681 1.34 31.85 48.15
N SER A 682 0.76 30.88 47.45
CA SER A 682 1.51 29.88 46.70
C SER A 682 1.26 29.99 45.20
N SER A 683 2.22 29.50 44.43
CA SER A 683 2.18 29.49 42.97
C SER A 683 2.87 28.25 42.42
N ILE A 684 2.46 27.85 41.22
CA ILE A 684 3.09 26.75 40.49
C ILE A 684 3.42 27.19 39.06
N ASN A 685 4.53 26.71 38.52
CA ASN A 685 4.87 26.82 37.10
C ASN A 685 5.12 25.42 36.54
N VAL A 686 4.30 25.01 35.56
CA VAL A 686 4.35 23.67 34.99
C VAL A 686 4.74 23.73 33.53
N THR A 687 5.79 23.02 33.14
CA THR A 687 6.29 22.92 31.78
C THR A 687 6.30 21.46 31.32
N ILE A 688 5.79 21.22 30.12
CA ILE A 688 5.91 19.94 29.41
C ILE A 688 6.76 20.20 28.16
N GLY A 689 7.65 19.28 27.85
CA GLY A 689 8.49 19.31 26.65
C GLY A 689 7.88 18.52 25.48
N SER A 690 8.51 18.64 24.32
CA SER A 690 8.18 17.84 23.13
C SER A 690 8.26 16.33 23.40
N LEU A 691 7.45 15.55 22.67
CA LEU A 691 7.63 14.10 22.59
C LEU A 691 8.85 13.83 21.70
N THR A 692 9.83 13.11 22.22
CA THR A 692 11.06 12.77 21.50
C THR A 692 11.19 11.26 21.45
N CYS A 693 11.14 10.69 20.25
CA CYS A 693 11.29 9.26 20.02
C CYS A 693 12.57 8.96 19.22
N SER A 694 13.12 7.77 19.42
CA SER A 694 14.36 7.31 18.82
C SER A 694 14.39 5.79 18.74
N HIS A 695 15.15 5.25 17.78
CA HIS A 695 15.23 3.83 17.46
C HIS A 695 13.87 3.22 17.03
N ARG A 696 13.74 2.86 15.74
CA ARG A 696 12.56 2.13 15.21
C ARG A 696 12.67 0.59 15.30
N SER A 697 13.78 0.08 15.85
CA SER A 697 13.98 -1.35 16.11
C SER A 697 15.10 -1.55 17.14
N LYS A 698 14.75 -1.98 18.35
CA LYS A 698 15.69 -1.97 19.49
C LYS A 698 15.28 -2.89 20.62
N ARG A 699 15.27 -4.21 20.37
CA ARG A 699 15.60 -5.18 21.43
C ARG A 699 17.09 -5.51 21.41
N ILE A 700 17.83 -4.64 22.09
CA ILE A 700 19.29 -4.58 22.20
C ILE A 700 19.90 -5.90 22.72
N LEU A 701 21.02 -6.34 22.13
CA LEU A 701 22.14 -6.87 22.92
C LEU A 701 23.39 -6.05 22.60
N LYS A 702 23.85 -5.23 23.54
CA LYS A 702 24.90 -4.21 23.33
C LYS A 702 26.33 -4.81 23.40
N MET A 703 26.48 -6.11 23.08
CA MET A 703 27.58 -6.91 23.63
C MET A 703 28.70 -7.33 22.66
N PHE A 704 28.48 -7.39 21.33
CA PHE A 704 29.51 -7.92 20.40
C PHE A 704 29.54 -7.28 19.00
N TYR A 705 29.82 -5.97 18.91
CA TYR A 705 30.34 -5.36 17.66
C TYR A 705 31.37 -4.25 17.95
N PHE A 706 32.63 -4.66 18.09
CA PHE A 706 33.81 -3.78 18.25
C PHE A 706 34.61 -3.60 16.93
N SER A 707 33.95 -3.64 15.77
CA SER A 707 34.61 -3.40 14.47
C SER A 707 34.59 -1.92 14.09
N SER A 708 35.65 -1.21 14.43
CA SER A 708 35.78 0.26 14.44
C SER A 708 35.98 0.94 13.08
N ARG A 709 35.39 0.43 11.99
CA ARG A 709 35.59 1.01 10.63
C ARG A 709 34.33 1.29 9.80
N PHE A 710 33.15 0.86 10.24
CA PHE A 710 31.90 1.11 9.50
C PHE A 710 30.92 1.94 10.35
N PRO A 711 30.34 3.03 9.81
CA PRO A 711 29.26 3.72 10.50
C PRO A 711 28.08 2.76 10.66
N THR A 712 27.51 2.70 11.85
CA THR A 712 26.32 1.87 12.12
C THR A 712 25.21 2.26 11.16
N PRO A 713 24.58 1.31 10.44
CA PRO A 713 23.47 1.63 9.55
C PRO A 713 22.31 2.21 10.36
N VAL A 714 21.62 3.20 9.78
CA VAL A 714 20.46 3.87 10.39
C VAL A 714 19.23 2.94 10.46
N PHE A 715 19.25 1.87 9.66
CA PHE A 715 18.19 0.87 9.53
C PHE A 715 18.71 -0.52 9.88
N ASP A 716 17.87 -1.33 10.51
CA ASP A 716 18.06 -2.78 10.63
C ASP A 716 17.87 -3.46 9.26
N ALA A 717 18.93 -3.46 8.44
CA ALA A 717 18.96 -4.21 7.20
C ALA A 717 18.98 -5.73 7.46
N LEU A 718 18.37 -6.49 6.56
CA LEU A 718 18.36 -7.95 6.60
C LEU A 718 19.06 -8.51 5.36
N THR A 719 20.13 -9.26 5.55
CA THR A 719 20.85 -9.97 4.48
C THR A 719 20.26 -11.36 4.27
N PHE A 720 19.86 -11.66 3.03
CA PHE A 720 19.50 -12.99 2.56
C PHE A 720 20.75 -13.67 1.99
N LEU A 721 21.21 -14.72 2.66
CA LEU A 721 22.41 -15.51 2.33
C LEU A 721 22.06 -16.83 1.61
N ASP A 722 20.77 -17.14 1.45
CA ASP A 722 20.27 -18.32 0.73
C ASP A 722 19.04 -17.93 -0.11
N LYS A 723 19.11 -18.20 -1.43
CA LYS A 723 18.02 -17.91 -2.38
C LYS A 723 16.81 -18.82 -2.26
N ASP A 724 16.90 -19.91 -1.50
CA ASP A 724 15.76 -20.75 -1.15
C ASP A 724 15.16 -20.38 0.22
N PHE A 725 15.75 -19.42 0.96
CA PHE A 725 15.15 -18.83 2.16
C PHE A 725 13.96 -17.91 1.82
N ARG A 726 13.02 -17.77 2.78
CA ARG A 726 11.91 -16.80 2.70
C ARG A 726 11.45 -16.34 4.08
N LEU A 727 10.97 -15.11 4.16
CA LEU A 727 10.08 -14.65 5.24
C LEU A 727 8.64 -14.72 4.77
N THR A 728 7.71 -15.04 5.67
CA THR A 728 6.28 -15.07 5.39
C THR A 728 5.48 -14.42 6.51
N GLY A 729 4.34 -13.82 6.15
CA GLY A 729 3.32 -13.43 7.11
C GLY A 729 1.95 -13.34 6.45
N SER A 730 0.93 -13.12 7.27
CA SER A 730 -0.46 -13.12 6.84
C SER A 730 -1.12 -11.77 7.14
N GLN A 731 -1.72 -11.17 6.12
CA GLN A 731 -2.47 -9.92 6.19
C GLN A 731 -3.46 -9.93 5.00
N PRO A 732 -4.77 -9.75 5.23
CA PRO A 732 -5.73 -9.64 4.14
C PRO A 732 -5.50 -8.33 3.38
N PHE A 733 -5.49 -8.40 2.05
CA PHE A 733 -5.58 -7.23 1.18
C PHE A 733 -7.05 -6.91 0.91
N THR A 734 -7.54 -5.80 1.46
CA THR A 734 -8.94 -5.35 1.36
C THR A 734 -9.09 -3.95 0.74
N SER A 735 -7.98 -3.33 0.33
CA SER A 735 -7.97 -2.02 -0.35
C SER A 735 -8.25 -2.16 -1.84
N THR A 736 -8.61 -1.05 -2.49
CA THR A 736 -8.65 -0.91 -3.95
C THR A 736 -7.28 -0.60 -4.57
N ILE A 737 -6.31 -0.19 -3.75
CA ILE A 737 -4.95 0.16 -4.16
C ILE A 737 -3.97 -0.74 -3.39
N PHE A 738 -3.12 -1.45 -4.13
CA PHE A 738 -1.97 -2.18 -3.61
C PHE A 738 -0.72 -1.35 -3.82
N ASP A 739 0.10 -1.24 -2.79
CA ASP A 739 1.41 -0.60 -2.83
C ASP A 739 2.40 -1.37 -1.96
N VAL A 740 3.64 -1.45 -2.43
CA VAL A 740 4.78 -1.93 -1.65
C VAL A 740 5.99 -1.02 -1.88
N SER A 741 6.59 -0.54 -0.80
CA SER A 741 7.85 0.20 -0.83
C SER A 741 8.94 -0.60 -0.11
N MET A 742 10.18 -0.59 -0.63
CA MET A 742 11.31 -1.27 -0.02
C MET A 742 12.64 -0.72 -0.52
N GLN A 743 13.69 -0.80 0.30
CA GLN A 743 15.07 -0.59 -0.14
C GLN A 743 15.78 -1.93 -0.33
N LEU A 744 16.49 -2.08 -1.44
CA LEU A 744 17.10 -3.33 -1.90
C LEU A 744 18.55 -3.11 -2.36
N LYS A 745 19.41 -4.10 -2.17
CA LYS A 745 20.80 -4.11 -2.66
C LYS A 745 21.21 -5.52 -3.09
N PHE A 746 21.58 -5.70 -4.36
CA PHE A 746 21.79 -7.04 -4.93
C PHE A 746 22.62 -7.02 -6.23
N SER A 747 23.10 -8.20 -6.64
CA SER A 747 23.98 -8.38 -7.81
C SER A 747 23.44 -9.34 -8.88
N TYR A 748 22.56 -10.29 -8.52
CA TYR A 748 21.99 -11.22 -9.50
C TYR A 748 21.05 -10.52 -10.48
N SER A 749 21.15 -10.87 -11.76
CA SER A 749 20.25 -10.39 -12.81
C SER A 749 18.90 -11.09 -12.87
N LYS A 750 18.66 -12.14 -12.06
CA LYS A 750 17.36 -12.84 -11.96
C LYS A 750 17.09 -13.39 -10.55
N MET A 751 15.96 -12.99 -9.96
CA MET A 751 15.51 -13.36 -8.61
C MET A 751 14.04 -12.99 -8.39
N THR A 752 13.35 -13.66 -7.46
CA THR A 752 12.07 -13.19 -6.90
C THR A 752 12.36 -12.42 -5.62
N VAL A 753 11.77 -11.23 -5.46
CA VAL A 753 11.98 -10.36 -4.29
C VAL A 753 10.81 -10.50 -3.31
N PHE A 754 9.59 -10.27 -3.81
CA PHE A 754 8.38 -10.23 -3.01
C PHE A 754 7.21 -10.92 -3.74
N THR A 755 6.30 -11.51 -2.99
CA THR A 755 5.04 -12.07 -3.49
C THR A 755 3.94 -11.91 -2.45
N TRP A 756 2.72 -11.54 -2.84
CA TRP A 756 1.54 -11.59 -1.98
C TRP A 756 0.50 -12.45 -2.68
N GLU A 757 0.18 -13.62 -2.13
CA GLU A 757 -0.66 -14.63 -2.77
C GLU A 757 -1.97 -14.90 -2.01
N SER A 758 -2.97 -15.37 -2.74
CA SER A 758 -4.21 -15.92 -2.18
C SER A 758 -3.96 -17.22 -1.41
N ASN A 759 -4.90 -17.60 -0.53
CA ASN A 759 -4.81 -18.83 0.26
C ASN A 759 -4.71 -20.12 -0.60
N ASN A 760 -5.24 -20.10 -1.82
CA ASN A 760 -5.13 -21.20 -2.78
C ASN A 760 -3.92 -21.06 -3.75
N GLY A 761 -3.12 -19.99 -3.64
CA GLY A 761 -1.95 -19.72 -4.49
C GLY A 761 -2.25 -19.40 -5.95
N GLN A 762 -3.52 -19.27 -6.35
CA GLN A 762 -3.94 -19.14 -7.76
C GLN A 762 -3.89 -17.70 -8.30
N ARG A 763 -3.84 -16.69 -7.43
CA ARG A 763 -3.72 -15.27 -7.78
C ARG A 763 -2.74 -14.58 -6.84
N TRP A 764 -1.94 -13.65 -7.36
CA TRP A 764 -0.88 -13.00 -6.59
C TRP A 764 -0.38 -11.69 -7.20
N PHE A 765 0.23 -10.86 -6.36
CA PHE A 765 1.20 -9.83 -6.73
C PHE A 765 2.60 -10.44 -6.62
N GLN A 766 3.52 -10.13 -7.54
CA GLN A 766 4.92 -10.56 -7.47
C GLN A 766 5.86 -9.47 -7.99
N LEU A 767 6.83 -9.07 -7.17
CA LEU A 767 7.95 -8.21 -7.58
C LEU A 767 9.18 -9.09 -7.76
N TYR A 768 9.76 -9.06 -8.96
CA TYR A 768 10.94 -9.84 -9.30
C TYR A 768 11.91 -9.06 -10.18
N VAL A 769 13.10 -9.63 -10.38
CA VAL A 769 14.13 -9.08 -11.25
C VAL A 769 14.35 -10.03 -12.43
N ALA A 770 14.48 -9.49 -13.64
CA ALA A 770 14.96 -10.22 -14.81
C ALA A 770 15.84 -9.32 -15.69
N GLY A 771 16.97 -9.83 -16.16
CA GLY A 771 17.96 -9.01 -16.89
C GLY A 771 18.55 -7.87 -16.05
N GLY A 772 18.47 -7.95 -14.71
CA GLY A 772 18.83 -6.88 -13.79
C GLY A 772 17.74 -5.81 -13.60
N LYS A 773 16.65 -5.86 -14.37
CA LYS A 773 15.53 -4.90 -14.31
C LYS A 773 14.47 -5.34 -13.31
N PHE A 774 13.79 -4.40 -12.68
CA PHE A 774 12.62 -4.71 -11.84
C PHE A 774 11.37 -4.91 -12.69
N ILE A 775 10.58 -5.92 -12.34
CA ILE A 775 9.29 -6.23 -12.93
C ILE A 775 8.26 -6.43 -11.80
N GLY A 776 7.22 -5.60 -11.79
CA GLY A 776 6.03 -5.79 -10.98
C GLY A 776 4.97 -6.55 -11.78
N GLN A 777 4.50 -7.69 -11.28
CA GLN A 777 3.56 -8.58 -11.95
C GLN A 777 2.31 -8.83 -11.11
N VAL A 778 1.13 -8.72 -11.72
CA VAL A 778 -0.14 -9.17 -11.14
C VAL A 778 -0.67 -10.35 -11.94
N VAL A 779 -0.91 -11.47 -11.26
CA VAL A 779 -1.55 -12.66 -11.83
C VAL A 779 -2.93 -12.81 -11.22
N ASN A 780 -3.96 -12.66 -12.06
CA ASN A 780 -5.35 -12.77 -11.64
C ASN A 780 -6.22 -13.34 -12.77
N GLY A 781 -7.09 -14.30 -12.46
CA GLY A 781 -8.03 -14.90 -13.42
C GLY A 781 -7.40 -15.39 -14.71
N GLY A 782 -6.23 -16.03 -14.65
CA GLY A 782 -5.49 -16.51 -15.83
C GLY A 782 -4.90 -15.41 -16.74
N LYS A 783 -5.07 -14.13 -16.40
CA LYS A 783 -4.34 -13.01 -17.02
C LYS A 783 -3.11 -12.63 -16.20
N VAL A 784 -2.14 -12.05 -16.87
CA VAL A 784 -0.88 -11.55 -16.31
C VAL A 784 -0.70 -10.10 -16.75
N PHE A 785 -0.46 -9.21 -15.81
CA PHE A 785 -0.20 -7.79 -16.03
C PHE A 785 1.17 -7.44 -15.49
N GLU A 786 1.98 -6.71 -16.26
CA GLU A 786 3.39 -6.44 -15.94
C GLU A 786 3.77 -4.98 -16.20
N VAL A 787 4.67 -4.46 -15.37
CA VAL A 787 5.38 -3.19 -15.55
C VAL A 787 6.88 -3.43 -15.32
N GLU A 788 7.73 -2.93 -16.22
CA GLU A 788 9.18 -3.21 -16.26
C GLU A 788 9.99 -1.90 -16.29
N THR A 789 11.11 -1.82 -15.57
CA THR A 789 12.06 -0.69 -15.67
C THR A 789 12.84 -0.67 -16.99
N LYS A 790 13.22 0.51 -17.47
CA LYS A 790 14.09 0.63 -18.65
C LYS A 790 15.52 0.20 -18.32
N ASN A 791 16.03 0.62 -17.15
CA ASN A 791 17.38 0.35 -16.69
C ASN A 791 17.48 -0.93 -15.85
N SER A 792 18.70 -1.47 -15.77
CA SER A 792 19.10 -2.56 -14.87
C SER A 792 19.70 -2.00 -13.58
N TRP A 793 19.34 -2.59 -12.44
CA TRP A 793 19.55 -2.09 -11.07
C TRP A 793 20.31 -3.10 -10.19
N ASN A 794 21.08 -4.01 -10.79
CA ASN A 794 21.83 -5.06 -10.10
C ASN A 794 23.32 -4.69 -9.93
N ASP A 795 23.60 -3.43 -9.60
CA ASP A 795 24.95 -2.86 -9.49
C ASP A 795 25.61 -3.03 -8.09
N ASN A 796 24.90 -3.70 -7.17
CA ASN A 796 25.26 -3.88 -5.77
C ASN A 796 25.26 -2.59 -4.92
N VAL A 797 24.42 -1.60 -5.26
CA VAL A 797 24.13 -0.40 -4.47
C VAL A 797 22.69 -0.45 -3.91
N TRP A 798 22.39 0.38 -2.91
CA TRP A 798 21.05 0.52 -2.34
C TRP A 798 20.13 1.32 -3.27
N HIS A 799 19.04 0.70 -3.72
CA HIS A 799 17.97 1.34 -4.49
C HIS A 799 16.66 1.34 -3.70
N SER A 800 15.86 2.40 -3.86
CA SER A 800 14.49 2.51 -3.32
C SER A 800 13.50 2.10 -4.40
N VAL A 801 12.69 1.08 -4.14
CA VAL A 801 11.64 0.60 -5.04
C VAL A 801 10.27 0.91 -4.44
N TYR A 802 9.39 1.51 -5.22
CA TYR A 802 7.97 1.68 -4.93
C TYR A 802 7.15 1.10 -6.08
N TRP A 803 6.23 0.20 -5.78
CA TRP A 803 5.35 -0.43 -6.78
C TRP A 803 3.90 -0.33 -6.33
N GLU A 804 3.09 0.37 -7.12
CA GLU A 804 1.65 0.59 -6.94
C GLU A 804 0.84 -0.11 -8.05
N VAL A 805 -0.32 -0.65 -7.69
CA VAL A 805 -1.34 -1.18 -8.60
C VAL A 805 -2.73 -0.79 -8.10
N ASN A 806 -3.50 -0.12 -8.93
CA ASN A 806 -4.91 0.20 -8.70
C ASN A 806 -5.77 -0.31 -9.88
N GLU A 807 -7.08 -0.03 -9.89
CA GLU A 807 -7.98 -0.50 -10.97
C GLU A 807 -7.67 0.10 -12.36
N TYR A 808 -6.84 1.14 -12.43
CA TYR A 808 -6.65 2.00 -13.61
C TYR A 808 -5.21 2.06 -14.14
N GLU A 809 -4.21 1.86 -13.28
CA GLU A 809 -2.80 1.87 -13.65
C GLU A 809 -1.90 0.98 -12.76
N MET A 810 -0.71 0.67 -13.27
CA MET A 810 0.43 0.19 -12.50
C MET A 810 1.51 1.27 -12.52
N ILE A 811 2.12 1.56 -11.36
CA ILE A 811 3.27 2.46 -11.26
C ILE A 811 4.43 1.70 -10.64
N LEU A 812 5.60 1.72 -11.27
CA LEU A 812 6.85 1.23 -10.72
C LEU A 812 7.87 2.36 -10.73
N ILE A 813 8.38 2.70 -9.56
CA ILE A 813 9.40 3.72 -9.34
C ILE A 813 10.63 3.04 -8.75
N VAL A 814 11.79 3.25 -9.37
CA VAL A 814 13.09 2.84 -8.82
C VAL A 814 14.00 4.05 -8.77
N ASP A 815 14.34 4.47 -7.56
CA ASP A 815 14.93 5.78 -7.25
C ASP A 815 14.17 6.92 -7.94
N ASP A 816 14.72 7.53 -8.99
CA ASP A 816 14.09 8.61 -9.77
C ASP A 816 13.40 8.10 -11.07
N GLU A 817 13.58 6.83 -11.46
CA GLU A 817 12.95 6.28 -12.67
C GLU A 817 11.51 5.83 -12.40
N LYS A 818 10.54 6.69 -12.75
CA LYS A 818 9.10 6.33 -12.77
C LYS A 818 8.67 5.76 -14.13
N ILE A 819 8.08 4.57 -14.09
CA ILE A 819 7.32 3.95 -15.18
C ILE A 819 5.86 3.80 -14.73
N SER A 820 4.93 4.29 -15.53
CA SER A 820 3.49 4.08 -15.33
C SER A 820 2.87 3.44 -16.57
N ARG A 821 1.91 2.54 -16.35
CA ARG A 821 1.19 1.85 -17.41
C ARG A 821 -0.30 1.92 -17.08
N GLU A 822 -1.07 2.64 -17.90
CA GLU A 822 -2.53 2.68 -17.80
C GLU A 822 -3.13 1.39 -18.38
N LEU A 823 -3.92 0.67 -17.59
CA LEU A 823 -4.73 -0.47 -18.01
C LEU A 823 -5.76 -0.81 -16.94
N ARG A 824 -6.88 -1.42 -17.33
CA ARG A 824 -7.86 -1.92 -16.36
C ARG A 824 -7.35 -3.20 -15.72
N ILE A 825 -7.08 -3.14 -14.42
CA ILE A 825 -6.70 -4.28 -13.59
C ILE A 825 -7.81 -4.50 -12.57
N LEU A 826 -8.00 -5.75 -12.18
CA LEU A 826 -8.74 -6.08 -10.98
C LEU A 826 -7.73 -6.58 -9.94
N PRO A 827 -7.46 -5.82 -8.87
CA PRO A 827 -6.59 -6.28 -7.79
C PRO A 827 -7.06 -7.64 -7.22
N PRO A 828 -6.20 -8.67 -7.14
CA PRO A 828 -6.59 -9.95 -6.56
C PRO A 828 -6.73 -9.87 -5.02
N HIS A 829 -7.75 -10.51 -4.46
CA HIS A 829 -7.86 -10.71 -3.02
C HIS A 829 -6.75 -11.68 -2.53
N VAL A 830 -5.75 -11.16 -1.83
CA VAL A 830 -4.56 -11.91 -1.37
C VAL A 830 -4.45 -11.86 0.16
N TYR A 831 -3.67 -12.78 0.74
CA TYR A 831 -3.58 -12.96 2.19
C TYR A 831 -2.17 -13.26 2.71
N ASN A 832 -1.39 -14.11 2.03
CA ASN A 832 -0.06 -14.50 2.50
C ASN A 832 1.03 -13.76 1.73
N TRP A 833 1.78 -12.90 2.42
CA TRP A 833 2.94 -12.23 1.83
C TRP A 833 4.21 -13.03 2.09
N ILE A 834 5.15 -12.93 1.15
CA ILE A 834 6.42 -13.67 1.09
C ILE A 834 7.50 -12.70 0.63
N ILE A 835 8.63 -12.67 1.35
CA ILE A 835 9.86 -11.99 0.91
C ILE A 835 10.93 -13.07 0.69
N GLY A 836 11.52 -13.13 -0.49
CA GLY A 836 12.45 -14.19 -0.90
C GLY A 836 11.79 -15.32 -1.72
N SER A 837 12.15 -16.57 -1.43
CA SER A 837 11.75 -17.72 -2.25
C SER A 837 10.26 -18.09 -2.08
N ARG A 838 9.47 -18.00 -3.15
CA ARG A 838 8.08 -18.50 -3.12
C ARG A 838 8.03 -20.02 -2.90
N THR A 839 8.90 -20.77 -3.58
CA THR A 839 8.88 -22.24 -3.68
C THR A 839 9.79 -22.98 -2.70
N LEU A 840 10.66 -22.27 -1.95
CA LEU A 840 11.72 -22.87 -1.10
C LEU A 840 12.68 -23.80 -1.86
N ARG A 841 12.71 -23.71 -3.19
CA ARG A 841 13.46 -24.62 -4.08
C ARG A 841 13.79 -23.94 -5.40
N GLY A 842 15.01 -24.17 -5.87
CA GLY A 842 15.44 -23.89 -7.24
C GLY A 842 16.24 -22.60 -7.38
N TYR A 843 16.75 -22.02 -6.29
CA TYR A 843 17.54 -20.79 -6.27
C TYR A 843 16.82 -19.61 -6.94
N SER A 844 15.50 -19.58 -6.82
CA SER A 844 14.59 -18.65 -7.52
C SER A 844 14.18 -17.44 -6.68
N GLY A 845 14.45 -17.46 -5.37
CA GLY A 845 14.24 -16.34 -4.46
C GLY A 845 15.36 -15.31 -4.48
N TYR A 846 15.53 -14.62 -3.36
CA TYR A 846 16.33 -13.42 -3.20
C TYR A 846 17.68 -13.72 -2.52
N ALA A 847 18.75 -13.08 -3.00
CA ALA A 847 20.02 -12.97 -2.30
C ALA A 847 20.53 -11.54 -2.47
N GLY A 848 20.81 -10.87 -1.33
CA GLY A 848 20.92 -9.42 -1.25
C GLY A 848 20.57 -8.89 0.13
N MET A 849 20.51 -7.57 0.28
CA MET A 849 20.04 -6.90 1.49
C MET A 849 18.68 -6.23 1.25
N ILE A 850 17.76 -6.33 2.22
CA ILE A 850 16.45 -5.66 2.22
C ILE A 850 16.29 -4.84 3.50
N ARG A 851 15.71 -3.64 3.40
CA ARG A 851 15.34 -2.79 4.55
C ARG A 851 14.20 -1.83 4.23
N ASN A 852 13.68 -1.14 5.24
CA ASN A 852 12.68 -0.07 5.11
C ASN A 852 11.48 -0.48 4.23
N VAL A 853 10.83 -1.59 4.60
CA VAL A 853 9.75 -2.23 3.83
C VAL A 853 8.40 -1.76 4.35
N TYR A 854 7.55 -1.24 3.48
CA TYR A 854 6.16 -0.89 3.78
C TYR A 854 5.24 -1.67 2.84
N LEU A 855 4.16 -2.22 3.38
CA LEU A 855 3.17 -3.00 2.65
C LEU A 855 1.78 -2.47 2.99
N CYS A 856 1.14 -1.77 2.04
CA CYS A 856 -0.09 -1.01 2.28
C CYS A 856 -0.03 -0.16 3.55
N GLY A 857 0.91 0.78 3.54
CA GLY A 857 1.16 1.75 4.61
C GLY A 857 1.66 1.18 5.95
N LYS A 858 1.76 -0.14 6.08
CA LYS A 858 2.28 -0.79 7.28
C LYS A 858 3.76 -1.10 7.13
N GLU A 859 4.59 -0.53 8.01
CA GLU A 859 6.00 -0.90 8.12
C GLU A 859 6.15 -2.37 8.56
N LEU A 860 6.89 -3.14 7.76
CA LEU A 860 7.31 -4.50 8.08
C LEU A 860 8.72 -4.45 8.68
N ILE A 861 8.80 -4.33 10.01
CA ILE A 861 10.06 -4.30 10.77
C ILE A 861 10.72 -5.69 10.69
N LEU A 862 11.46 -5.96 9.61
CA LEU A 862 11.98 -7.29 9.25
C LEU A 862 12.79 -7.94 10.38
N ALA A 863 13.62 -7.16 11.08
CA ALA A 863 14.41 -7.67 12.19
C ALA A 863 13.53 -8.15 13.37
N SER A 864 12.38 -7.52 13.63
CA SER A 864 11.43 -8.02 14.64
C SER A 864 10.79 -9.34 14.23
N ILE A 865 10.47 -9.49 12.94
CA ILE A 865 9.86 -10.70 12.38
C ILE A 865 10.85 -11.87 12.48
N VAL A 866 12.11 -11.67 12.10
CA VAL A 866 13.17 -12.68 12.25
C VAL A 866 13.43 -13.02 13.72
N ARG A 867 13.49 -12.02 14.61
CA ARG A 867 13.67 -12.24 16.06
C ARG A 867 12.52 -13.06 16.67
N ASN A 868 11.28 -12.81 16.27
CA ASN A 868 10.10 -13.51 16.81
C ASN A 868 9.99 -14.98 16.36
N ILE A 869 10.67 -15.38 15.29
CA ILE A 869 10.73 -16.79 14.83
C ILE A 869 11.74 -17.62 15.65
N HIS A 870 12.51 -17.01 16.57
CA HIS A 870 13.56 -17.71 17.32
C HIS A 870 13.07 -18.85 18.23
N GLY A 871 13.22 -20.08 17.72
CA GLY A 871 13.49 -21.29 18.52
C GLY A 871 14.88 -21.89 18.26
N ASN A 872 15.50 -21.61 17.11
CA ASN A 872 16.86 -22.00 16.72
C ASN A 872 17.38 -21.08 15.60
N ALA A 873 18.69 -21.09 15.33
CA ALA A 873 19.29 -20.25 14.28
C ALA A 873 18.77 -20.62 12.87
N LEU A 874 18.15 -19.68 12.18
CA LEU A 874 17.73 -19.82 10.79
C LEU A 874 18.94 -19.70 9.87
N SER A 875 19.40 -20.83 9.32
CA SER A 875 20.38 -20.82 8.23
C SER A 875 19.77 -20.13 7.00
N GLY A 876 20.51 -19.19 6.40
CA GLY A 876 20.12 -18.49 5.17
C GLY A 876 19.71 -17.02 5.31
N VAL A 877 19.61 -16.48 6.53
CA VAL A 877 19.31 -15.05 6.75
C VAL A 877 20.04 -14.50 7.97
N GLU A 878 20.53 -13.26 7.89
CA GLU A 878 21.20 -12.57 9.00
C GLU A 878 20.77 -11.11 9.13
N ILE A 879 20.66 -10.62 10.36
CA ILE A 879 20.43 -9.20 10.67
C ILE A 879 21.76 -8.44 10.55
N GLY A 880 21.71 -7.27 9.91
CA GLY A 880 22.85 -6.39 9.63
C GLY A 880 23.34 -6.48 8.19
N GLU A 881 24.15 -5.50 7.78
CA GLU A 881 24.74 -5.44 6.44
C GLU A 881 25.95 -6.39 6.33
N LYS A 882 25.75 -7.61 5.82
CA LYS A 882 26.79 -8.63 5.57
C LYS A 882 26.77 -9.14 4.13
N GLY A 883 27.88 -9.73 3.68
CA GLY A 883 28.03 -10.32 2.35
C GLY A 883 29.04 -11.48 2.33
N ALA A 884 29.14 -12.17 1.20
CA ALA A 884 30.03 -13.32 1.03
C ALA A 884 31.49 -12.93 0.74
N CYS A 885 31.74 -11.70 0.26
CA CYS A 885 33.09 -11.20 0.03
C CYS A 885 33.83 -10.94 1.33
N LYS A 886 34.91 -11.70 1.57
CA LYS A 886 35.88 -11.47 2.63
C LYS A 886 37.18 -10.89 2.06
N PRO A 887 38.03 -10.24 2.88
CA PRO A 887 39.41 -9.95 2.50
C PRO A 887 40.10 -11.20 1.96
N ASP A 888 41.01 -11.01 1.01
CA ASP A 888 41.89 -12.02 0.39
C ASP A 888 41.21 -13.16 -0.40
N PHE A 889 39.87 -13.23 -0.45
CA PHE A 889 39.14 -14.23 -1.26
C PHE A 889 39.38 -14.10 -2.77
N CYS A 890 39.66 -12.88 -3.25
CA CYS A 890 40.09 -12.64 -4.62
C CYS A 890 41.59 -12.32 -4.66
N LEU A 891 42.38 -13.37 -4.86
CA LEU A 891 43.84 -13.28 -4.96
C LEU A 891 44.29 -12.37 -6.12
N ASN A 892 45.55 -11.94 -6.05
CA ASN A 892 46.25 -11.22 -7.11
C ASN A 892 45.59 -9.88 -7.53
N GLY A 893 44.84 -9.24 -6.62
CA GLY A 893 44.17 -7.96 -6.87
C GLY A 893 42.90 -8.06 -7.72
N GLY A 894 42.28 -9.24 -7.81
CA GLY A 894 40.94 -9.39 -8.39
C GLY A 894 39.88 -8.67 -7.54
N LEU A 895 38.89 -8.04 -8.18
CA LEU A 895 37.80 -7.38 -7.49
C LEU A 895 36.77 -8.41 -7.04
N CYS A 896 36.46 -8.49 -5.74
CA CYS A 896 35.38 -9.34 -5.25
C CYS A 896 34.02 -8.69 -5.51
N ILE A 897 33.20 -9.34 -6.35
CA ILE A 897 31.80 -8.99 -6.58
C ILE A 897 30.95 -9.91 -5.69
N ASP A 898 30.26 -9.31 -4.74
CA ASP A 898 29.42 -10.01 -3.78
C ASP A 898 28.07 -10.41 -4.39
N TYR A 899 27.65 -11.65 -4.22
CA TYR A 899 26.32 -12.16 -4.59
C TYR A 899 25.52 -12.63 -3.36
N TYR A 900 26.03 -12.38 -2.14
CA TYR A 900 25.45 -12.65 -0.83
C TYR A 900 25.35 -14.12 -0.44
N ASP A 901 24.81 -14.97 -1.31
CA ASP A 901 24.90 -16.44 -1.18
C ASP A 901 26.24 -17.00 -1.67
N SER A 902 26.99 -16.19 -2.43
CA SER A 902 28.19 -16.55 -3.17
C SER A 902 28.99 -15.29 -3.54
N PHE A 903 30.16 -15.45 -4.14
CA PHE A 903 30.96 -14.34 -4.66
C PHE A 903 31.63 -14.69 -5.98
N LYS A 904 32.02 -13.67 -6.75
CA LYS A 904 32.75 -13.82 -8.02
C LYS A 904 33.91 -12.83 -8.08
N CYS A 905 35.10 -13.31 -8.38
CA CYS A 905 36.25 -12.44 -8.64
C CYS A 905 36.22 -11.93 -10.09
N ASP A 906 36.26 -10.61 -10.28
CA ASP A 906 36.58 -9.99 -11.55
C ASP A 906 38.08 -9.76 -11.68
N CYS A 907 38.70 -10.46 -12.63
CA CYS A 907 40.11 -10.39 -12.96
C CYS A 907 40.39 -9.55 -14.23
N ASN A 908 39.39 -8.88 -14.82
CA ASN A 908 39.53 -8.18 -16.11
C ASN A 908 40.66 -7.13 -16.14
N ASN A 909 40.83 -6.38 -15.03
CA ASN A 909 41.87 -5.37 -14.87
C ASN A 909 43.22 -5.93 -14.37
N THR A 910 43.35 -7.26 -14.34
CA THR A 910 44.55 -8.00 -13.90
C THR A 910 45.12 -8.83 -15.05
N PRO A 911 46.42 -9.20 -15.04
CA PRO A 911 46.98 -10.09 -16.06
C PRO A 911 46.49 -11.55 -15.97
N PHE A 912 45.77 -11.93 -14.90
CA PHE A 912 45.36 -13.31 -14.63
C PHE A 912 44.05 -13.68 -15.36
N ILE A 913 43.94 -14.92 -15.83
CA ILE A 913 42.68 -15.51 -16.34
C ILE A 913 42.29 -16.65 -15.42
N GLY A 914 41.25 -16.43 -14.59
CA GLY A 914 40.77 -17.44 -13.66
C GLY A 914 41.91 -18.01 -12.80
N SER A 915 41.92 -19.32 -12.60
CA SER A 915 42.92 -20.03 -11.80
C SER A 915 44.20 -20.41 -12.57
N LYS A 916 44.59 -19.68 -13.64
CA LYS A 916 45.86 -19.87 -14.35
C LYS A 916 46.74 -18.62 -14.37
N TYR A 917 48.01 -18.84 -14.06
CA TYR A 917 49.10 -17.86 -14.12
C TYR A 917 49.49 -17.56 -15.58
N VAL A 918 49.81 -16.29 -15.87
CA VAL A 918 50.15 -15.81 -17.22
C VAL A 918 51.48 -15.06 -17.18
N GLY A 919 52.58 -15.81 -17.20
CA GLY A 919 53.95 -15.29 -17.28
C GLY A 919 54.82 -16.09 -18.26
N MET A 920 56.06 -15.66 -18.45
CA MET A 920 57.06 -16.37 -19.26
C MET A 920 58.44 -16.35 -18.61
N LEU A 921 59.26 -17.36 -18.89
CA LEU A 921 60.70 -17.35 -18.67
C LEU A 921 61.39 -16.94 -19.98
N VAL A 922 62.34 -16.02 -19.89
CA VAL A 922 63.13 -15.49 -21.00
C VAL A 922 64.61 -15.76 -20.71
N PRO A 923 65.24 -16.72 -21.41
CA PRO A 923 66.67 -17.01 -21.27
C PRO A 923 67.58 -15.98 -21.99
N LEU A 924 68.87 -15.96 -21.63
CA LEU A 924 69.91 -15.15 -22.27
C LEU A 924 69.88 -15.25 -23.79
N GLY A 925 70.04 -14.12 -24.48
CA GLY A 925 70.01 -14.05 -25.95
C GLY A 925 68.61 -14.19 -26.58
N SER A 926 67.55 -14.20 -25.76
CA SER A 926 66.18 -14.13 -26.26
C SER A 926 65.74 -12.69 -26.51
N GLN A 927 64.88 -12.49 -27.51
CA GLN A 927 64.36 -11.19 -27.92
C GLN A 927 62.84 -11.24 -28.06
N LEU A 928 62.14 -10.28 -27.47
CA LEU A 928 60.71 -10.03 -27.68
C LEU A 928 60.53 -8.76 -28.50
N SER A 929 59.61 -8.76 -29.46
CA SER A 929 59.30 -7.61 -30.31
C SER A 929 57.81 -7.53 -30.59
N ILE A 930 57.26 -6.32 -30.53
CA ILE A 930 55.87 -6.01 -30.90
C ILE A 930 55.95 -4.92 -31.98
N PRO A 931 55.49 -5.17 -33.22
CA PRO A 931 55.52 -4.17 -34.28
C PRO A 931 54.49 -3.07 -34.01
N TRP A 932 54.96 -1.88 -33.63
CA TRP A 932 54.11 -0.72 -33.37
C TRP A 932 53.57 -0.13 -34.69
N GLN A 933 52.46 -0.70 -35.17
CA GLN A 933 51.79 -0.28 -36.40
C GLN A 933 50.27 -0.07 -36.23
N HIS A 934 49.68 -0.42 -35.09
CA HIS A 934 48.23 -0.34 -34.94
C HIS A 934 47.79 1.07 -34.52
N PRO A 935 46.97 1.79 -35.31
CA PRO A 935 46.51 3.14 -34.96
C PRO A 935 45.62 3.22 -33.69
N GLY A 936 45.19 2.09 -33.11
CA GLY A 936 44.54 2.04 -31.79
C GLY A 936 45.53 2.06 -30.61
N GLN A 937 46.81 1.77 -30.84
CA GLN A 937 47.88 1.78 -29.83
C GLN A 937 48.52 3.18 -29.73
N ILE A 938 47.68 4.20 -29.50
CA ILE A 938 48.10 5.57 -29.15
C ILE A 938 48.38 5.69 -27.63
N ALA A 939 48.31 4.57 -26.90
CA ALA A 939 48.50 4.54 -25.46
C ALA A 939 49.95 4.91 -25.10
N SER A 940 50.12 6.07 -24.49
CA SER A 940 51.43 6.54 -24.03
C SER A 940 51.88 5.91 -22.71
N CYS A 941 51.03 5.08 -22.09
CA CYS A 941 51.28 4.36 -20.84
C CYS A 941 51.51 2.86 -21.07
N PHE A 942 52.54 2.34 -20.43
CA PHE A 942 52.99 0.95 -20.50
C PHE A 942 53.21 0.43 -19.07
N ARG A 943 52.99 -0.86 -18.86
CA ARG A 943 53.24 -1.51 -17.57
C ARG A 943 53.65 -2.98 -17.73
N ILE A 944 54.56 -3.48 -16.91
CA ILE A 944 55.07 -4.86 -17.01
C ILE A 944 55.63 -5.30 -15.65
N ALA A 945 55.71 -6.61 -15.39
CA ALA A 945 56.38 -7.21 -14.23
C ALA A 945 57.44 -8.22 -14.69
N ILE A 946 58.60 -8.28 -14.02
CA ILE A 946 59.81 -9.07 -14.30
C ILE A 946 60.42 -9.60 -12.99
N GLN A 947 61.36 -10.52 -13.07
CA GLN A 947 62.15 -10.98 -11.92
C GLN A 947 63.50 -11.50 -12.41
N THR A 948 64.63 -11.05 -11.83
CA THR A 948 65.96 -11.35 -12.37
C THR A 948 67.13 -11.15 -11.41
N PHE A 949 68.23 -11.85 -11.70
CA PHE A 949 69.58 -11.63 -11.15
C PHE A 949 70.53 -10.92 -12.12
N SER A 950 70.14 -10.75 -13.40
CA SER A 950 70.98 -10.12 -14.42
C SER A 950 71.13 -8.62 -14.15
N SER A 951 72.23 -8.02 -14.60
CA SER A 951 72.38 -6.57 -14.77
C SER A 951 73.00 -6.28 -16.15
N ASN A 952 73.09 -5.01 -16.54
CA ASN A 952 73.56 -4.60 -17.86
C ASN A 952 72.76 -5.23 -19.03
N PHE A 953 71.44 -5.04 -19.03
CA PHE A 953 70.55 -5.53 -20.09
C PHE A 953 69.62 -4.41 -20.58
N SER A 954 69.22 -4.45 -21.86
CA SER A 954 68.23 -3.51 -22.37
C SER A 954 66.86 -3.95 -21.88
N ILE A 955 66.12 -3.05 -21.27
CA ILE A 955 64.72 -3.26 -20.94
C ILE A 955 63.90 -3.06 -22.24
N ILE A 956 63.51 -1.82 -22.57
CA ILE A 956 62.73 -1.52 -23.76
C ILE A 956 63.68 -0.88 -24.74
N HIS A 957 63.99 -1.58 -25.81
CA HIS A 957 64.60 -0.99 -26.99
C HIS A 957 63.50 -0.69 -28.00
N SER A 958 63.26 0.59 -28.29
CA SER A 958 62.31 1.01 -29.32
C SER A 958 62.95 2.02 -30.26
N HIS A 959 62.90 1.71 -31.54
CA HIS A 959 63.51 2.50 -32.62
C HIS A 959 62.39 2.81 -33.64
N ALA A 960 62.29 4.06 -34.10
CA ALA A 960 61.29 4.42 -35.09
C ALA A 960 61.66 3.84 -36.47
N LEU A 961 60.69 3.26 -37.19
CA LEU A 961 60.96 2.61 -38.50
C LEU A 961 61.48 3.56 -39.60
N PHE A 962 61.34 4.87 -39.43
CA PHE A 962 61.62 5.89 -40.45
C PHE A 962 62.35 7.13 -39.90
N ALA A 963 62.95 7.03 -38.71
CA ALA A 963 63.75 8.08 -38.09
C ALA A 963 64.72 7.44 -37.09
N ASP A 964 65.88 8.06 -36.87
CA ASP A 964 66.89 7.60 -35.91
C ASP A 964 66.48 7.88 -34.45
N SER A 965 65.17 7.97 -34.17
CA SER A 965 64.66 8.22 -32.82
C SER A 965 64.56 6.92 -32.04
N GLU A 966 65.24 6.91 -30.90
CA GLU A 966 65.34 5.77 -29.99
C GLU A 966 64.79 6.12 -28.62
N PHE A 967 64.05 5.20 -28.03
CA PHE A 967 63.76 5.17 -26.60
C PHE A 967 64.26 3.85 -26.05
N ASN A 968 65.21 3.96 -25.13
CA ASN A 968 65.94 2.87 -24.52
C ASN A 968 65.77 2.94 -23.00
N LEU A 969 64.93 2.07 -22.45
CA LEU A 969 64.89 1.78 -21.02
C LEU A 969 65.84 0.60 -20.80
N THR A 970 66.72 0.63 -19.81
CA THR A 970 67.78 -0.37 -19.55
C THR A 970 67.91 -0.63 -18.05
N VAL A 971 68.51 -1.77 -17.68
CA VAL A 971 69.11 -1.94 -16.35
C VAL A 971 70.61 -1.82 -16.52
N ASN A 972 71.22 -0.83 -15.88
CA ASN A 972 72.65 -0.59 -15.98
C ASN A 972 73.46 -1.68 -15.26
N ALA A 973 74.80 -1.61 -15.34
CA ALA A 973 75.68 -2.62 -14.72
C ALA A 973 75.49 -2.75 -13.20
N ASP A 974 75.16 -1.65 -12.52
CA ASP A 974 74.91 -1.60 -11.08
C ASP A 974 73.55 -2.19 -10.66
N GLY A 975 72.67 -2.50 -11.61
CA GLY A 975 71.34 -3.04 -11.36
C GLY A 975 70.24 -1.98 -11.23
N TYR A 976 70.50 -0.71 -11.51
CA TYR A 976 69.51 0.36 -11.47
C TYR A 976 68.82 0.57 -12.82
N LEU A 977 67.57 1.03 -12.77
CA LEU A 977 66.82 1.41 -13.96
C LEU A 977 67.41 2.68 -14.58
N GLU A 978 67.61 2.67 -15.88
CA GLU A 978 68.13 3.78 -16.66
C GLU A 978 67.28 4.00 -17.91
N LEU A 979 67.05 5.26 -18.26
CA LEU A 979 66.24 5.67 -19.41
C LEU A 979 67.07 6.61 -20.25
N SER A 980 67.35 6.25 -21.49
CA SER A 980 67.89 7.14 -22.53
C SER A 980 66.87 7.33 -23.66
N VAL A 981 66.79 8.57 -24.16
CA VAL A 981 65.92 8.95 -25.27
C VAL A 981 66.73 9.80 -26.23
N PHE A 982 66.68 9.44 -27.51
CA PHE A 982 67.27 10.19 -28.61
C PHE A 982 66.17 10.53 -29.62
N ASP A 983 66.06 11.80 -30.04
CA ASP A 983 65.03 12.24 -30.99
C ASP A 983 65.39 12.03 -32.47
N GLY A 984 66.58 11.49 -32.75
CA GLY A 984 67.13 11.32 -34.10
C GLY A 984 67.86 12.54 -34.65
N PHE A 985 67.97 13.65 -33.92
CA PHE A 985 68.55 14.90 -34.42
C PHE A 985 69.52 15.58 -33.45
N VAL A 986 69.07 15.95 -32.24
CA VAL A 986 69.82 16.79 -31.29
C VAL A 986 69.48 16.48 -29.83
N PHE A 987 68.26 16.06 -29.53
CA PHE A 987 67.83 15.80 -28.16
C PHE A 987 68.20 14.38 -27.76
N GLU A 988 69.34 14.24 -27.07
CA GLU A 988 69.71 13.05 -26.31
C GLU A 988 69.56 13.34 -24.82
N ARG A 989 68.89 12.46 -24.08
CA ARG A 989 68.72 12.59 -22.64
C ARG A 989 68.71 11.25 -21.92
N GLN A 990 69.66 11.07 -21.00
CA GLN A 990 69.81 9.90 -20.14
C GLN A 990 69.45 10.25 -18.69
N ALA A 991 68.77 9.35 -17.99
CA ALA A 991 68.37 9.50 -16.59
C ALA A 991 68.33 8.14 -15.87
N THR A 992 69.12 8.00 -14.80
CA THR A 992 69.15 6.80 -13.95
C THR A 992 68.27 7.00 -12.71
N CYS A 993 67.53 5.96 -12.30
CA CYS A 993 66.73 5.93 -11.09
C CYS A 993 67.42 5.10 -10.00
N PRO A 994 68.09 5.72 -9.00
CA PRO A 994 68.85 5.00 -7.98
C PRO A 994 67.99 4.41 -6.84
N LEU A 995 66.65 4.45 -6.96
CA LEU A 995 65.74 4.12 -5.85
C LEU A 995 65.54 2.60 -5.65
N HIS A 996 65.56 1.82 -6.72
CA HIS A 996 65.28 0.39 -6.68
C HIS A 996 66.27 -0.37 -7.55
N LYS A 997 66.85 -1.43 -6.98
CA LYS A 997 67.82 -2.29 -7.64
C LYS A 997 67.12 -3.54 -8.16
N LEU A 998 67.12 -3.72 -9.48
CA LEU A 998 66.30 -4.71 -10.17
C LEU A 998 66.95 -6.09 -10.30
N ASN A 999 68.23 -6.22 -9.99
CA ASN A 999 68.97 -7.49 -10.03
C ASN A 999 68.93 -8.28 -8.70
N GLU A 1000 67.99 -7.97 -7.80
CA GLU A 1000 67.82 -8.64 -6.50
C GLU A 1000 66.87 -9.85 -6.52
N ASN A 1001 66.45 -10.32 -7.71
CA ASN A 1001 65.51 -11.43 -7.89
C ASN A 1001 64.16 -11.27 -7.18
N LYS A 1002 63.70 -10.02 -7.04
CA LYS A 1002 62.35 -9.68 -6.60
C LYS A 1002 61.47 -9.39 -7.82
N ILE A 1003 60.17 -9.71 -7.72
CA ILE A 1003 59.14 -9.15 -8.63
C ILE A 1003 58.79 -7.74 -8.15
N ALA A 1004 58.34 -6.84 -9.05
CA ALA A 1004 58.00 -5.46 -8.69
C ALA A 1004 56.86 -4.76 -9.50
N ASP A 1005 56.77 -4.80 -10.84
CA ASP A 1005 55.78 -4.14 -11.77
C ASP A 1005 55.97 -2.61 -12.25
N ILE A 1006 56.87 -2.21 -13.23
CA ILE A 1006 57.11 -0.78 -13.70
C ILE A 1006 55.88 -0.33 -14.44
N LYS A 1007 55.44 0.89 -14.11
CA LYS A 1007 54.59 1.72 -14.97
C LYS A 1007 55.31 2.99 -15.41
N PHE A 1008 55.43 3.19 -16.73
CA PHE A 1008 55.89 4.45 -17.33
C PHE A 1008 54.86 5.01 -18.30
N CYS A 1009 54.73 6.34 -18.33
CA CYS A 1009 53.80 7.06 -19.19
C CYS A 1009 54.50 8.26 -19.84
N ALA A 1010 54.50 8.32 -21.17
CA ALA A 1010 54.87 9.53 -21.89
C ALA A 1010 53.69 10.51 -21.97
N ASN A 1011 53.96 11.80 -22.06
CA ASN A 1011 53.01 12.81 -22.54
C ASN A 1011 53.75 13.83 -23.43
N LYS A 1012 53.05 14.88 -23.89
CA LYS A 1012 53.63 15.92 -24.77
C LYS A 1012 54.74 16.76 -24.13
N THR A 1013 54.92 16.68 -22.81
CA THR A 1013 55.79 17.56 -22.01
C THR A 1013 56.90 16.81 -21.25
N GLY A 1014 56.87 15.48 -21.22
CA GLY A 1014 57.88 14.66 -20.55
C GLY A 1014 57.46 13.21 -20.35
N PHE A 1015 58.40 12.43 -19.80
CA PHE A 1015 58.14 11.06 -19.35
C PHE A 1015 57.85 11.07 -17.84
N HIS A 1016 56.68 10.60 -17.45
CA HIS A 1016 56.32 10.35 -16.07
C HIS A 1016 56.46 8.85 -15.79
N LEU A 1017 57.53 8.44 -15.11
CA LEU A 1017 57.55 7.16 -14.40
C LEU A 1017 56.58 7.27 -13.21
N LEU A 1018 55.37 6.75 -13.41
CA LEU A 1018 54.28 6.84 -12.44
C LEU A 1018 54.22 5.64 -11.48
N ASN A 1019 55.15 4.69 -11.60
CA ASN A 1019 55.72 3.88 -10.51
C ASN A 1019 56.92 3.08 -11.08
N VAL A 1020 58.11 3.21 -10.46
CA VAL A 1020 59.27 2.33 -10.77
C VAL A 1020 59.09 1.01 -10.08
N ASN A 1021 59.52 -0.03 -10.81
CA ASN A 1021 59.54 -1.43 -10.46
C ASN A 1021 60.19 -2.21 -11.67
N ASP A 1022 59.51 -3.13 -12.37
CA ASP A 1022 59.92 -3.95 -13.58
C ASP A 1022 59.51 -3.58 -15.07
N SER A 1023 60.31 -3.73 -16.16
CA SER A 1023 59.84 -3.54 -17.59
C SER A 1023 60.30 -4.61 -18.63
N ILE A 1024 59.85 -4.55 -19.92
CA ILE A 1024 60.15 -5.48 -21.07
C ILE A 1024 61.66 -5.61 -21.27
N ILE A 1025 62.19 -6.64 -21.97
CA ILE A 1025 63.65 -6.89 -22.00
C ILE A 1025 64.19 -7.49 -23.33
N ALA A 1026 65.40 -7.07 -23.71
CA ALA A 1026 66.33 -7.71 -24.66
C ALA A 1026 67.70 -7.96 -23.98
N ASP A 1027 68.35 -9.08 -24.31
CA ASP A 1027 69.52 -9.65 -23.59
C ASP A 1027 69.26 -9.99 -22.11
N PHE A 1028 68.00 -10.28 -21.80
CA PHE A 1028 67.53 -10.68 -20.48
C PHE A 1028 68.01 -12.06 -20.03
N THR A 1029 68.08 -12.31 -18.72
CA THR A 1029 67.70 -13.63 -18.18
C THR A 1029 66.79 -13.48 -16.97
N GLY A 1030 65.58 -14.02 -17.04
CA GLY A 1030 64.64 -13.99 -15.92
C GLY A 1030 63.19 -14.23 -16.34
N CYS A 1031 62.25 -13.92 -15.46
CA CYS A 1031 60.83 -14.04 -15.76
C CYS A 1031 60.20 -12.70 -16.16
N ILE A 1032 59.10 -12.77 -16.91
CA ILE A 1032 58.15 -11.68 -17.16
C ILE A 1032 56.77 -12.17 -16.72
N THR A 1033 56.12 -11.48 -15.78
CA THR A 1033 54.87 -11.90 -15.11
C THR A 1033 53.68 -10.98 -15.43
N ARG A 1034 53.93 -9.81 -16.03
CA ARG A 1034 52.92 -8.94 -16.66
C ARG A 1034 53.52 -8.32 -17.91
N LEU A 1035 52.74 -8.18 -18.98
CA LEU A 1035 52.97 -7.18 -20.03
C LEU A 1035 51.65 -6.51 -20.35
N GLN A 1036 51.62 -5.18 -20.30
CA GLN A 1036 50.45 -4.33 -20.50
C GLN A 1036 50.83 -3.12 -21.35
N ILE A 1037 50.10 -2.90 -22.44
CA ILE A 1037 50.26 -1.79 -23.38
C ILE A 1037 48.90 -1.08 -23.47
N GLY A 1038 48.77 0.08 -22.83
CA GLY A 1038 47.48 0.71 -22.58
C GLY A 1038 46.52 -0.21 -21.81
N SER A 1039 45.40 -0.57 -22.43
CA SER A 1039 44.41 -1.53 -21.91
C SER A 1039 44.65 -2.99 -22.32
N GLY A 1040 45.57 -3.25 -23.26
CA GLY A 1040 45.84 -4.60 -23.75
C GLY A 1040 46.88 -5.33 -22.91
N PHE A 1041 46.74 -6.66 -22.78
CA PHE A 1041 47.70 -7.53 -22.10
C PHE A 1041 48.33 -8.51 -23.12
N PRO A 1042 49.47 -8.20 -23.77
CA PRO A 1042 50.09 -9.08 -24.76
C PRO A 1042 50.39 -10.52 -24.32
N LEU A 1043 50.59 -10.81 -23.02
CA LEU A 1043 50.74 -12.20 -22.54
C LEU A 1043 49.42 -12.98 -22.53
N LYS A 1044 48.31 -12.26 -22.29
CA LYS A 1044 46.95 -12.79 -22.26
C LYS A 1044 46.47 -13.14 -23.67
N GLU A 1045 46.86 -12.33 -24.65
CA GLU A 1045 46.55 -12.51 -26.07
C GLU A 1045 47.77 -12.21 -26.97
N PRO A 1046 48.70 -13.18 -27.15
CA PRO A 1046 49.89 -13.00 -28.00
C PRO A 1046 49.54 -12.73 -29.48
N SER A 1047 48.42 -13.28 -29.95
CA SER A 1047 47.94 -13.14 -31.33
C SER A 1047 47.35 -11.75 -31.62
N SER A 1048 46.51 -11.21 -30.74
CA SER A 1048 45.92 -9.87 -30.93
C SER A 1048 46.96 -8.76 -30.78
N SER A 1049 47.99 -8.99 -29.97
CA SER A 1049 49.11 -8.07 -29.76
C SER A 1049 50.22 -8.15 -30.82
N ARG A 1050 50.18 -9.11 -31.76
CA ARG A 1050 51.25 -9.39 -32.75
C ARG A 1050 52.63 -9.61 -32.11
N LEU A 1051 52.67 -10.22 -30.92
CA LEU A 1051 53.92 -10.50 -30.20
C LEU A 1051 54.78 -11.52 -30.96
N SER A 1052 55.93 -11.09 -31.47
CA SER A 1052 56.96 -11.95 -32.06
C SER A 1052 58.14 -12.12 -31.11
N TYR A 1053 58.76 -13.30 -31.13
CA TYR A 1053 59.88 -13.62 -30.25
C TYR A 1053 60.96 -14.47 -30.94
N LYS A 1054 62.18 -14.44 -30.40
CA LYS A 1054 63.34 -15.26 -30.76
C LYS A 1054 64.02 -15.77 -29.50
N GLY A 1055 64.68 -16.92 -29.57
CA GLY A 1055 65.30 -17.59 -28.42
C GLY A 1055 64.34 -18.52 -27.67
N ASP A 1056 64.84 -19.17 -26.61
CA ASP A 1056 64.19 -20.28 -25.90
C ASP A 1056 63.12 -19.84 -24.87
N ILE A 1057 62.30 -18.85 -25.24
CA ILE A 1057 61.26 -18.28 -24.36
C ILE A 1057 60.18 -19.32 -24.04
N ARG A 1058 59.87 -19.49 -22.75
CA ARG A 1058 58.87 -20.45 -22.26
C ARG A 1058 57.66 -19.72 -21.67
N PHE A 1059 56.55 -19.74 -22.39
CA PHE A 1059 55.26 -19.21 -21.92
C PHE A 1059 54.61 -20.15 -20.90
N GLY A 1060 53.92 -19.59 -19.90
CA GLY A 1060 53.18 -20.32 -18.88
C GLY A 1060 54.03 -20.88 -17.73
N SER A 1061 55.34 -20.61 -17.70
CA SER A 1061 56.27 -21.13 -16.68
C SER A 1061 57.25 -20.07 -16.20
N CYS A 1062 57.34 -19.86 -14.89
CA CYS A 1062 58.41 -19.12 -14.23
C CYS A 1062 58.94 -19.96 -13.04
N PRO A 1063 60.13 -20.58 -13.15
CA PRO A 1063 60.61 -21.53 -12.13
C PRO A 1063 61.19 -20.89 -10.86
N PHE A 1064 61.28 -19.56 -10.74
CA PHE A 1064 61.82 -18.90 -9.54
C PHE A 1064 60.96 -19.08 -8.27
N GLU A 1065 59.74 -19.60 -8.40
CA GLU A 1065 58.83 -19.89 -7.29
C GLU A 1065 59.18 -21.20 -6.54
N GLN A 1066 60.14 -22.01 -7.04
CA GLN A 1066 60.47 -23.34 -6.47
C GLN A 1066 61.74 -23.43 -5.61
N GLN A 1067 62.45 -22.32 -5.33
CA GLN A 1067 63.67 -22.32 -4.50
C GLN A 1067 63.56 -21.60 -3.15
N LEU A 1068 62.34 -21.20 -2.75
CA LEU A 1068 62.06 -20.69 -1.42
C LEU A 1068 61.09 -21.66 -0.73
N LEU A 1069 61.31 -21.91 0.56
CA LEU A 1069 60.55 -22.84 1.44
C LEU A 1069 60.91 -24.34 1.31
N GLU A 1070 62.19 -24.66 1.48
CA GLU A 1070 62.56 -25.87 2.23
C GLU A 1070 62.66 -25.46 3.72
N PRO A 1071 61.76 -25.91 4.62
CA PRO A 1071 61.72 -25.40 5.99
C PRO A 1071 62.88 -25.95 6.81
N GLN A 1072 63.78 -25.07 7.26
CA GLN A 1072 64.73 -25.39 8.32
C GLN A 1072 63.97 -25.53 9.65
N PRO A 1073 64.17 -26.61 10.42
CA PRO A 1073 63.65 -26.71 11.78
C PRO A 1073 64.56 -25.91 12.73
N GLU A 1074 64.00 -24.94 13.43
CA GLU A 1074 64.63 -24.32 14.60
C GLU A 1074 63.82 -24.68 15.86
N ASP A 1075 64.52 -24.80 16.98
CA ASP A 1075 64.12 -25.65 18.10
C ASP A 1075 62.96 -25.12 18.96
N ASP A 1076 62.07 -26.04 19.37
CA ASP A 1076 61.08 -25.83 20.42
C ASP A 1076 61.77 -25.70 21.79
N ASP A 1077 61.72 -24.52 22.39
CA ASP A 1077 62.08 -24.34 23.80
C ASP A 1077 61.04 -23.44 24.53
N ASN A 1078 60.05 -24.12 25.10
CA ASN A 1078 59.35 -23.78 26.34
C ASN A 1078 58.80 -22.36 26.54
N LEU A 1079 57.48 -22.20 26.32
CA LEU A 1079 56.65 -21.37 27.21
C LEU A 1079 55.37 -22.13 27.59
N GLU A 1080 55.18 -22.33 28.89
CA GLU A 1080 54.06 -23.09 29.46
C GLU A 1080 52.77 -22.28 29.57
N SER A 1081 51.64 -23.00 29.56
CA SER A 1081 50.32 -22.65 30.10
C SER A 1081 49.73 -21.27 29.76
N ASP A 1082 48.66 -21.30 28.95
CA ASP A 1082 47.33 -21.05 29.52
C ASP A 1082 46.28 -21.91 28.80
N GLU A 1083 45.31 -22.42 29.56
CA GLU A 1083 44.22 -23.25 29.05
C GLU A 1083 43.08 -22.35 28.54
N GLU A 1084 42.65 -22.50 27.28
CA GLU A 1084 41.21 -22.46 26.96
C GLU A 1084 40.89 -23.12 25.61
N SER A 1085 39.65 -23.61 25.50
CA SER A 1085 39.24 -24.59 24.50
C SER A 1085 38.92 -23.99 23.13
N GLU A 1086 39.80 -24.17 22.13
CA GLU A 1086 39.47 -23.86 20.73
C GLU A 1086 39.05 -25.12 19.94
N ILE A 1087 37.94 -24.98 19.20
CA ILE A 1087 37.19 -26.06 18.58
C ILE A 1087 37.94 -26.59 17.35
N ARG A 1088 38.44 -27.83 17.42
CA ARG A 1088 39.06 -28.53 16.29
C ARG A 1088 38.04 -28.89 15.22
N ILE A 1089 37.75 -27.94 14.32
CA ILE A 1089 37.03 -28.23 13.08
C ILE A 1089 37.98 -29.03 12.18
N HIS A 1090 37.80 -30.36 12.17
CA HIS A 1090 38.44 -31.22 11.19
C HIS A 1090 37.89 -30.87 9.79
N ILE A 1091 38.65 -30.07 9.05
CA ILE A 1091 38.43 -29.86 7.62
C ILE A 1091 38.67 -31.21 6.93
N VAL A 1092 37.57 -31.90 6.59
CA VAL A 1092 37.62 -33.16 5.83
C VAL A 1092 38.01 -32.84 4.39
N THR A 1093 39.31 -32.71 4.15
CA THR A 1093 39.88 -32.61 2.81
C THR A 1093 39.60 -33.92 2.07
N HIS A 1094 38.62 -33.89 1.16
CA HIS A 1094 38.30 -35.01 0.28
C HIS A 1094 39.41 -35.20 -0.76
N GLY A 1095 40.51 -35.80 -0.32
CA GLY A 1095 41.59 -36.30 -1.18
C GLY A 1095 41.06 -37.42 -2.07
N ARG A 1096 40.64 -37.08 -3.29
CA ARG A 1096 40.27 -38.04 -4.34
C ARG A 1096 41.49 -38.85 -4.77
N THR A 1097 41.80 -39.92 -4.03
CA THR A 1097 42.66 -41.00 -4.51
C THR A 1097 41.82 -42.14 -5.06
N SER A 1098 42.33 -42.79 -6.12
CA SER A 1098 41.53 -43.68 -6.97
C SER A 1098 41.14 -44.98 -6.27
N LEU A 1099 39.83 -45.21 -6.10
CA LEU A 1099 39.25 -46.52 -5.79
C LEU A 1099 38.19 -46.92 -6.83
N MET A 1100 38.43 -46.61 -8.11
CA MET A 1100 37.46 -46.67 -9.20
C MET A 1100 37.05 -48.08 -9.70
N ILE A 1101 37.20 -49.12 -8.88
CA ILE A 1101 36.83 -50.51 -9.24
C ILE A 1101 35.74 -51.09 -8.31
N LEU A 1102 35.53 -50.56 -7.10
CA LEU A 1102 34.53 -51.10 -6.16
C LEU A 1102 33.13 -50.46 -6.27
N THR A 1103 33.03 -49.22 -6.77
CA THR A 1103 31.78 -48.48 -6.92
C THR A 1103 30.70 -49.14 -7.81
N PRO A 1104 30.99 -49.77 -8.97
CA PRO A 1104 29.92 -50.40 -9.76
C PRO A 1104 29.30 -51.60 -9.05
N ILE A 1105 30.08 -52.36 -8.25
CA ILE A 1105 29.59 -53.53 -7.51
C ILE A 1105 28.62 -53.09 -6.42
N ILE A 1106 28.97 -52.06 -5.64
CA ILE A 1106 28.10 -51.48 -4.60
C ILE A 1106 26.81 -50.92 -5.23
N GLY A 1107 26.91 -50.25 -6.38
CA GLY A 1107 25.75 -49.73 -7.10
C GLY A 1107 24.77 -50.82 -7.56
N ILE A 1108 25.27 -51.95 -8.07
CA ILE A 1108 24.43 -53.09 -8.47
C ILE A 1108 23.75 -53.72 -7.25
N VAL A 1109 24.48 -53.97 -6.16
CA VAL A 1109 23.92 -54.55 -4.93
C VAL A 1109 22.86 -53.63 -4.31
N GLY A 1110 23.11 -52.31 -4.26
CA GLY A 1110 22.13 -51.32 -3.80
C GLY A 1110 20.88 -51.26 -4.68
N GLY A 1111 21.04 -51.31 -6.01
CA GLY A 1111 19.92 -51.37 -6.95
C GLY A 1111 19.04 -52.62 -6.76
N CYS A 1112 19.65 -53.80 -6.60
CA CYS A 1112 18.92 -55.03 -6.31
C CYS A 1112 18.16 -54.96 -4.97
N ALA A 1113 18.75 -54.37 -3.92
CA ALA A 1113 18.10 -54.21 -2.63
C ALA A 1113 16.88 -53.26 -2.71
N ILE A 1114 16.99 -52.14 -3.44
CA ILE A 1114 15.87 -51.20 -3.66
C ILE A 1114 14.74 -51.87 -4.45
N ILE A 1115 15.06 -52.63 -5.50
CA ILE A 1115 14.05 -53.36 -6.29
C ILE A 1115 13.31 -54.40 -5.43
N LEU A 1116 14.02 -55.15 -4.59
CA LEU A 1116 13.41 -56.08 -3.63
C LEU A 1116 12.51 -55.34 -2.63
N LEU A 1117 12.94 -54.20 -2.11
CA LEU A 1117 12.15 -53.39 -1.18
C LEU A 1117 10.87 -52.85 -1.83
N ILE A 1118 10.94 -52.37 -3.07
CA ILE A 1118 9.76 -51.94 -3.85
C ILE A 1118 8.82 -53.14 -4.12
N LEU A 1119 9.34 -54.30 -4.49
CA LEU A 1119 8.53 -55.51 -4.71
C LEU A 1119 7.83 -55.98 -3.43
N THR A 1120 8.50 -55.91 -2.27
CA THR A 1120 7.87 -56.23 -0.97
C THR A 1120 6.80 -55.21 -0.58
N ILE A 1121 6.99 -53.91 -0.83
CA ILE A 1121 5.96 -52.88 -0.62
C ILE A 1121 4.75 -53.12 -1.54
N ILE A 1122 4.96 -53.44 -2.82
CA ILE A 1122 3.87 -53.73 -3.76
C ILE A 1122 3.09 -54.98 -3.33
N CYS A 1123 3.78 -56.03 -2.87
CA CYS A 1123 3.12 -57.21 -2.31
C CYS A 1123 2.37 -56.92 -1.00
N TRP A 1124 2.91 -56.04 -0.15
CA TRP A 1124 2.27 -55.61 1.10
C TRP A 1124 1.00 -54.78 0.84
N ILE A 1125 1.04 -53.86 -0.12
CA ILE A 1125 -0.14 -53.09 -0.57
C ILE A 1125 -1.19 -54.04 -1.15
N ARG A 1126 -0.80 -54.98 -2.03
CA ARG A 1126 -1.72 -55.96 -2.64
C ARG A 1126 -2.27 -57.03 -1.69
N SER A 1127 -1.69 -57.21 -0.50
CA SER A 1127 -2.15 -58.19 0.50
C SER A 1127 -3.00 -57.58 1.61
N ARG A 1128 -3.25 -56.26 1.58
CA ARG A 1128 -4.30 -55.67 2.43
C ARG A 1128 -5.68 -55.83 1.78
N PRO A 1129 -6.65 -56.48 2.45
CA PRO A 1129 -8.05 -56.39 2.04
C PRO A 1129 -8.58 -54.97 2.26
N ASP A 1130 -9.50 -54.52 1.40
CA ASP A 1130 -10.04 -53.15 1.39
C ASP A 1130 -10.81 -52.82 2.69
N GLY A 1131 -10.09 -52.24 3.65
CA GLY A 1131 -10.62 -51.80 4.94
C GLY A 1131 -11.20 -50.39 4.87
N VAL A 1132 -12.53 -50.31 4.83
CA VAL A 1132 -13.36 -49.09 4.79
C VAL A 1132 -12.82 -47.96 5.68
N TYR A 1133 -12.49 -46.82 5.06
CA TYR A 1133 -12.19 -45.58 5.78
C TYR A 1133 -13.47 -44.99 6.39
N LYS A 1134 -13.55 -44.90 7.72
CA LYS A 1134 -14.50 -44.00 8.39
C LYS A 1134 -13.85 -42.64 8.52
N THR A 1135 -14.29 -41.66 7.73
CA THR A 1135 -14.03 -40.25 8.00
C THR A 1135 -14.94 -39.79 9.13
N ASN A 1136 -14.37 -39.15 10.16
CA ASN A 1136 -15.12 -38.63 11.31
C ASN A 1136 -15.72 -37.24 11.00
N GLU A 1137 -16.38 -37.11 9.84
CA GLU A 1137 -17.15 -35.92 9.48
C GLU A 1137 -18.48 -35.92 10.26
N ASN A 1138 -18.47 -35.42 11.50
CA ASN A 1138 -19.69 -35.03 12.22
C ASN A 1138 -19.49 -34.19 13.50
N VAL A 1139 -18.45 -33.33 13.58
CA VAL A 1139 -18.35 -32.29 14.64
C VAL A 1139 -17.69 -31.00 14.11
N ALA A 1140 -18.39 -30.22 13.28
CA ALA A 1140 -17.94 -28.87 12.87
C ALA A 1140 -19.06 -27.89 12.43
N ALA A 1141 -20.33 -28.27 12.54
CA ALA A 1141 -21.44 -27.32 12.43
C ALA A 1141 -21.79 -26.81 13.84
N TYR A 1142 -22.23 -25.54 13.92
CA TYR A 1142 -22.51 -24.76 15.13
C TYR A 1142 -21.28 -24.21 15.89
N SER A 1143 -20.80 -23.05 15.42
CA SER A 1143 -20.31 -21.98 16.29
C SER A 1143 -20.91 -20.65 15.83
N SER A 1144 -22.18 -20.42 16.16
CA SER A 1144 -22.75 -19.08 16.18
C SER A 1144 -22.01 -18.25 17.23
N SER A 1145 -21.75 -16.97 16.94
CA SER A 1145 -21.28 -16.02 17.94
C SER A 1145 -22.21 -15.96 19.17
N ASN A 1146 -21.65 -15.54 20.31
CA ASN A 1146 -22.31 -15.33 21.60
C ASN A 1146 -22.38 -16.54 22.56
N ARG A 1147 -21.22 -16.93 23.11
CA ARG A 1147 -21.14 -17.29 24.54
C ARG A 1147 -19.78 -16.91 25.12
N SER A 1148 -19.78 -16.37 26.34
CA SER A 1148 -18.60 -15.89 27.07
C SER A 1148 -17.57 -17.00 27.30
N GLU A 1149 -16.29 -16.67 27.12
CA GLU A 1149 -15.17 -17.61 27.23
C GLU A 1149 -14.89 -18.02 28.70
N GLU A 1150 -14.54 -19.29 28.93
CA GLU A 1150 -14.14 -19.80 30.24
C GLU A 1150 -12.62 -19.59 30.47
N PRO A 1151 -12.18 -19.30 31.71
CA PRO A 1151 -10.83 -18.82 31.99
C PRO A 1151 -9.74 -19.89 31.84
N LEU A 1152 -8.65 -19.54 31.17
CA LEU A 1152 -7.44 -20.36 31.06
C LEU A 1152 -6.65 -20.38 32.38
N VAL A 1153 -6.89 -21.40 33.21
CA VAL A 1153 -6.13 -21.65 34.43
C VAL A 1153 -4.73 -22.19 34.07
N ASN A 1154 -3.69 -21.40 34.34
CA ASN A 1154 -2.31 -21.87 34.36
C ASN A 1154 -1.83 -22.10 35.81
N ASN A 1155 -0.80 -22.92 36.01
CA ASN A 1155 -0.39 -23.57 37.27
C ASN A 1155 0.03 -22.66 38.46
N PHE A 1156 -0.23 -21.35 38.40
CA PHE A 1156 0.06 -20.38 39.46
C PHE A 1156 -1.14 -19.49 39.83
N ASN A 1157 -2.35 -20.06 39.91
CA ASN A 1157 -3.56 -19.50 40.55
C ASN A 1157 -3.73 -17.98 40.44
N LYS A 1158 -3.60 -17.44 39.23
CA LYS A 1158 -3.88 -16.04 38.91
C LYS A 1158 -4.86 -16.00 37.75
N GLU A 1159 -6.09 -15.66 38.09
CA GLU A 1159 -7.19 -15.48 37.14
C GLU A 1159 -6.99 -14.13 36.44
N TYR A 1160 -6.97 -14.16 35.11
CA TYR A 1160 -7.01 -12.97 34.27
C TYR A 1160 -8.31 -13.02 33.49
N PHE A 1161 -9.14 -12.00 33.66
CA PHE A 1161 -10.36 -11.78 32.89
C PHE A 1161 -10.04 -10.77 31.78
N CYS A 1162 -10.38 -11.12 30.54
CA CYS A 1162 -10.42 -10.20 29.40
C CYS A 1162 -11.88 -9.91 29.07
#